data_AF-A0A4Q9FXM8-F1
#
_entry.id   AF-A0A4Q9FXM8-F1
#
_cell.length_a   1.000
_cell.length_b   1.000
_cell.length_c   1.000
_cell.angle_alpha   90.00
_cell.angle_beta   90.00
_cell.angle_gamma   90.00
#
_symmetry.space_group_name_H-M   'P 1'
#
loop_
_entity.id
_entity.type
_entity.pdbx_description
1 polymer ?
#
loop_
_entity_poly.entity_id
_entity_poly.type
_entity_poly.pdbx_seq_one_letter_code
_entity_poly.pdbx_strand_id
1 'polypeptide(L)'
;MLEANATHISLALESVSVDLQVLSFVGREALNQPFCFDIELVSTRPDLKLEELLHKRGCLTFGATGKGLVHGLVYRIEQGDSGKSLTRYSISLVPQLAYLRHNHDQQIFQHLTVPKIIAQVLEARGILADAYSFQLGAIYPERAYCVQYDESDLHFIQRLCEEEGIHFHFQHSSSGHKLVFGDDQTVFRKLAPVAYQQDSGMAAEKPVIKRFNLRLETRTTSVSRRDYDFEKPSILPGGAAKSSFAPDLEDYDYPGRFTNRARGKQLATRALERHRSDYQLAEGKGDEPTLVSGHFLALSEHPRAEWNDLWLLLEVIHEGKQPQVLGENITSDVTHSKDDFHQGYRNRFLATPWDAHYRPALEHPKPKALGSQTAFVTGPPGEEIHCDEYGRVKVQFHWDRDGQTNDNSSCWLRVATGWAGNAYGGIAIPRVGMEVLVTFLEGDPDQPLITGCLFHKENVVPYDLPANKTRSTFKTLISPGGKGYNEFRIEDKKGAEQIYLHAQRDWDENIEHDQKIRIGNERHDTVEANVFSEFKVEEHRITHLDRKTEARADDHLTVGVTQHVKVGAAQFVEAGQEIHYHAGDKVVVEAGMELTAKAGGSFVKVDAGGVTISGADVKINSGGAPGVGTGIQILTPLIPGAAAAAIAGQLLSAPPVGELNAPPLEEELEEEEEEVELEDITLRVGVFFDGTGNNRNNSERVFGCFAPDVNLEEAAEDIRQFCAVHGYDGKGSSPDNSYGNDLSNVARLYDLYEDHSNIARPIDAKTASLRVYVDGIGTSSTAEDSTFSQGTGIGVQGVRARVEETPSLILQAIQSFQENNPDKRVAKIEFDIFGFSRGSAAARDFANEVLKGNQSILAKALPMGAPVLSDSFAWTPHTDVSINFIGVYDTVAAIANPLVGDWTGNNAYNPGINIHLAPDAAKKVVQLVARNERRYNFALNSLGSADIVLPGVHSDLGGGYLPKAMERILLSKPRKSPVEERTSFAEANSYKVAQQDLRRLQDQLAQYNLSLEIRTWEVPFRSADKDNRKNMKHVYAAVSSQREVRSDLSLIYFRIMRELAVENGVPFGEIDEGEPRLALPAELVPISKKMMAYAQGKSKTTALTPQEEELLFKRYVHISDNWNAAKSRNNSDLNIVFINRPDENSVRTVHPNE
;
A
#
# COMPACT_ATOMS: atom_id res chain seq x y z
N MET A 1 -29.96 18.20 73.64
CA MET A 1 -30.11 16.75 73.91
C MET A 1 -31.27 16.24 73.08
N LEU A 2 -30.98 15.50 72.02
CA LEU A 2 -31.99 14.75 71.27
C LEU A 2 -32.26 13.45 72.05
N GLU A 3 -33.51 12.98 72.12
CA GLU A 3 -33.84 11.72 72.78
C GLU A 3 -33.11 10.55 72.10
N ALA A 4 -32.38 9.74 72.86
CA ALA A 4 -31.59 8.62 72.34
C ALA A 4 -32.42 7.53 71.61
N ASN A 5 -33.75 7.61 71.71
CA ASN A 5 -34.71 6.65 71.16
C ASN A 5 -35.50 7.16 69.93
N ALA A 6 -35.24 8.37 69.43
CA ALA A 6 -35.94 8.90 68.25
C ALA A 6 -35.42 8.30 66.93
N THR A 7 -36.33 7.95 66.01
CA THR A 7 -35.97 7.52 64.65
C THR A 7 -35.61 8.72 63.78
N HIS A 8 -34.43 8.70 63.17
CA HIS A 8 -33.87 9.77 62.33
C HIS A 8 -33.66 9.35 60.87
N ILE A 9 -34.04 8.12 60.52
CA ILE A 9 -34.00 7.59 59.15
C ILE A 9 -35.39 7.03 58.81
N SER A 10 -35.95 7.47 57.69
CA SER A 10 -37.27 7.05 57.23
C SER A 10 -37.30 6.93 55.70
N LEU A 11 -38.16 6.03 55.22
CA LEU A 11 -38.43 5.83 53.80
C LEU A 11 -39.92 6.03 53.56
N ALA A 12 -40.26 6.93 52.65
CA ALA A 12 -41.63 7.10 52.17
C ALA A 12 -41.74 6.54 50.74
N LEU A 13 -42.70 5.64 50.50
CA LEU A 13 -43.02 5.12 49.16
C LEU A 13 -44.34 5.73 48.67
N GLU A 14 -44.34 6.23 47.43
CA GLU A 14 -45.48 6.90 46.84
C GLU A 14 -46.62 5.91 46.56
N SER A 15 -47.85 6.27 46.96
CA SER A 15 -49.06 5.49 46.70
C SER A 15 -49.06 4.06 47.27
N VAL A 16 -48.27 3.81 48.32
CA VAL A 16 -48.20 2.54 49.03
C VAL A 16 -48.31 2.78 50.54
N SER A 17 -49.32 2.18 51.18
CA SER A 17 -49.44 2.18 52.65
C SER A 17 -48.78 0.92 53.21
N VAL A 18 -47.51 1.07 53.61
CA VAL A 18 -46.68 0.01 54.20
C VAL A 18 -46.01 0.51 55.47
N ASP A 19 -45.89 -0.37 56.46
CA ASP A 19 -45.26 -0.15 57.77
C ASP A 19 -43.75 -0.39 57.74
N LEU A 20 -43.08 0.00 56.65
CA LEU A 20 -41.63 -0.18 56.48
C LEU A 20 -40.87 0.81 57.36
N GLN A 21 -39.99 0.29 58.22
CA GLN A 21 -39.06 1.07 59.02
C GLN A 21 -37.63 0.78 58.58
N VAL A 22 -36.79 1.83 58.49
CA VAL A 22 -35.41 1.68 58.05
C VAL A 22 -34.53 1.18 59.20
N LEU A 23 -33.89 0.03 58.98
CA LEU A 23 -32.91 -0.56 59.88
C LEU A 23 -31.50 -0.05 59.59
N SER A 24 -31.09 -0.11 58.32
CA SER A 24 -29.79 0.38 57.87
C SER A 24 -29.85 0.76 56.40
N PHE A 25 -28.88 1.53 55.92
CA PHE A 25 -28.68 1.71 54.49
C PHE A 25 -27.22 1.98 54.15
N VAL A 26 -26.82 1.61 52.94
CA VAL A 26 -25.59 2.03 52.30
C VAL A 26 -25.95 2.64 50.96
N GLY A 27 -25.55 3.90 50.76
CA GLY A 27 -25.81 4.65 49.54
C GLY A 27 -24.53 5.08 48.88
N ARG A 28 -24.49 5.02 47.54
CA ARG A 28 -23.40 5.61 46.75
C ARG A 28 -24.00 6.53 45.70
N GLU A 29 -23.49 7.74 45.65
CA GLU A 29 -23.73 8.69 44.57
C GLU A 29 -22.40 9.23 44.05
N ALA A 30 -22.30 9.40 42.74
CA ALA A 30 -21.09 9.89 42.08
C ALA A 30 -21.44 10.64 40.79
N LEU A 31 -20.57 11.56 40.40
CA LEU A 31 -20.64 12.22 39.10
C LEU A 31 -20.61 11.18 37.97
N ASN A 32 -21.44 11.41 36.95
CA ASN A 32 -21.54 10.59 35.74
C ASN A 32 -21.93 9.11 35.97
N GLN A 33 -22.49 8.79 37.15
CA GLN A 33 -22.96 7.45 37.50
C GLN A 33 -24.37 7.52 38.10
N PRO A 34 -25.27 6.56 37.80
CA PRO A 34 -26.53 6.43 38.53
C PRO A 34 -26.27 6.16 40.02
N PHE A 35 -26.91 6.91 40.92
CA PHE A 35 -26.83 6.61 42.35
C PHE A 35 -27.56 5.30 42.69
N CYS A 36 -27.14 4.64 43.78
CA CYS A 36 -27.79 3.44 44.30
C CYS A 36 -27.77 3.46 45.83
N PHE A 37 -28.94 3.32 46.45
CA PHE A 37 -29.11 3.22 47.90
C PHE A 37 -29.73 1.88 48.24
N ASP A 38 -28.93 0.99 48.82
CA ASP A 38 -29.39 -0.29 49.35
C ASP A 38 -29.85 -0.08 50.79
N ILE A 39 -31.13 -0.35 51.04
CA ILE A 39 -31.82 -0.03 52.28
C ILE A 39 -32.35 -1.32 52.88
N GLU A 40 -31.93 -1.62 54.10
CA GLU A 40 -32.51 -2.67 54.93
C GLU A 40 -33.69 -2.12 55.72
N LEU A 41 -34.78 -2.86 55.67
CA LEU A 41 -36.08 -2.48 56.20
C LEU A 41 -36.61 -3.58 57.12
N VAL A 42 -37.48 -3.20 58.04
CA VAL A 42 -38.28 -4.13 58.83
C VAL A 42 -39.76 -3.74 58.74
N SER A 43 -40.64 -4.73 58.75
CA SER A 43 -42.10 -4.55 58.81
C SER A 43 -42.71 -5.61 59.70
N THR A 44 -43.84 -5.30 60.32
CA THR A 44 -44.63 -6.27 61.09
C THR A 44 -45.39 -7.25 60.18
N ARG A 45 -45.51 -6.94 58.89
CA ARG A 45 -46.19 -7.75 57.89
C ARG A 45 -45.20 -8.65 57.16
N PRO A 46 -45.34 -9.99 57.24
CA PRO A 46 -44.50 -10.94 56.51
C PRO A 46 -44.97 -11.21 55.07
N ASP A 47 -46.10 -10.64 54.66
CA ASP A 47 -46.84 -10.96 53.42
C ASP A 47 -46.91 -9.76 52.45
N LEU A 48 -45.95 -8.83 52.53
CA LEU A 48 -45.86 -7.74 51.56
C LEU A 48 -45.73 -8.29 50.13
N LYS A 49 -46.64 -7.86 49.25
CA LYS A 49 -46.57 -8.21 47.82
C LYS A 49 -45.43 -7.44 47.16
N LEU A 50 -44.32 -8.12 46.93
CA LEU A 50 -43.09 -7.49 46.45
C LEU A 50 -43.27 -6.82 45.08
N GLU A 51 -44.03 -7.42 44.18
CA GLU A 51 -44.27 -6.88 42.84
C GLU A 51 -45.01 -5.53 42.87
N GLU A 52 -45.86 -5.28 43.87
CA GLU A 52 -46.59 -4.00 44.01
C GLU A 52 -45.67 -2.86 44.48
N LEU A 53 -44.51 -3.19 45.06
CA LEU A 53 -43.52 -2.24 45.57
C LEU A 53 -42.42 -1.92 44.55
N LEU A 54 -42.17 -2.84 43.62
CA LEU A 54 -41.22 -2.63 42.54
C LEU A 54 -41.62 -1.42 41.68
N HIS A 55 -40.63 -0.66 41.22
CA HIS A 55 -40.79 0.55 40.40
C HIS A 55 -41.50 1.73 41.08
N LYS A 56 -41.96 1.60 42.32
CA LYS A 56 -42.55 2.72 43.07
C LYS A 56 -41.51 3.79 43.35
N ARG A 57 -41.93 5.04 43.32
CA ARG A 57 -41.10 6.18 43.70
C ARG A 57 -40.97 6.20 45.22
N GLY A 58 -39.76 6.48 45.69
CA GLY A 58 -39.43 6.48 47.10
C GLY A 58 -38.52 7.63 47.47
N CYS A 59 -38.70 8.16 48.67
CA CYS A 59 -37.85 9.18 49.25
C CYS A 59 -37.28 8.67 50.57
N LEU A 60 -35.96 8.46 50.61
CA LEU A 60 -35.19 8.17 51.82
C LEU A 60 -34.77 9.49 52.45
N THR A 61 -35.10 9.70 53.73
CA THR A 61 -34.64 10.85 54.52
C THR A 61 -33.80 10.38 55.71
N PHE A 62 -32.69 11.07 55.96
CA PHE A 62 -31.72 10.71 56.99
C PHE A 62 -31.04 11.92 57.63
N GLY A 63 -30.37 11.66 58.76
CA GLY A 63 -29.72 12.65 59.60
C GLY A 63 -30.66 13.26 60.65
N ALA A 64 -30.11 13.72 61.76
CA ALA A 64 -30.90 14.21 62.91
C ALA A 64 -31.83 15.38 62.58
N THR A 65 -31.52 16.16 61.53
CA THR A 65 -32.32 17.30 61.05
C THR A 65 -33.30 16.92 59.94
N GLY A 66 -33.28 15.68 59.43
CA GLY A 66 -34.07 15.23 58.28
C GLY A 66 -33.70 15.89 56.96
N LYS A 67 -32.53 16.54 56.88
CA LYS A 67 -32.08 17.29 55.69
C LYS A 67 -31.32 16.44 54.67
N GLY A 68 -30.81 15.27 55.06
CA GLY A 68 -30.29 14.30 54.10
C GLY A 68 -31.47 13.64 53.40
N LEU A 69 -31.51 13.72 52.06
CA LEU A 69 -32.68 13.29 51.29
C LEU A 69 -32.25 12.73 49.93
N VAL A 70 -32.77 11.56 49.59
CA VAL A 70 -32.57 10.92 48.28
C VAL A 70 -33.90 10.39 47.76
N HIS A 71 -34.27 10.86 46.57
CA HIS A 71 -35.46 10.42 45.84
C HIS A 71 -35.07 9.51 44.66
N GLY A 72 -35.73 8.36 44.53
CA GLY A 72 -35.51 7.41 43.42
C GLY A 72 -36.68 6.46 43.21
N LEU A 73 -36.44 5.38 42.47
CA LEU A 73 -37.40 4.31 42.23
C LEU A 73 -36.88 3.01 42.85
N VAL A 74 -37.79 2.21 43.40
CA VAL A 74 -37.50 0.86 43.89
C VAL A 74 -37.11 -0.01 42.70
N TYR A 75 -35.83 -0.35 42.60
CA TYR A 75 -35.24 -1.10 41.49
C TYR A 75 -35.11 -2.59 41.78
N ARG A 76 -34.91 -2.91 43.06
CA ARG A 76 -34.89 -4.27 43.59
C ARG A 76 -35.64 -4.26 44.90
N ILE A 77 -36.33 -5.36 45.19
CA ILE A 77 -36.89 -5.65 46.50
C ILE A 77 -36.70 -7.13 46.82
N GLU A 78 -36.40 -7.43 48.07
CA GLU A 78 -36.20 -8.77 48.59
C GLU A 78 -36.83 -8.89 49.98
N GLN A 79 -37.40 -10.06 50.28
CA GLN A 79 -37.81 -10.45 51.62
C GLN A 79 -36.77 -11.41 52.18
N GLY A 80 -36.21 -11.06 53.33
CA GLY A 80 -35.31 -11.91 54.10
C GLY A 80 -36.03 -12.69 55.19
N ASP A 81 -35.29 -13.01 56.25
CA ASP A 81 -35.83 -13.80 57.37
C ASP A 81 -37.01 -13.12 58.07
N SER A 82 -38.03 -13.93 58.39
CA SER A 82 -39.15 -13.54 59.24
C SER A 82 -38.84 -13.92 60.69
N GLY A 83 -38.61 -12.91 61.53
CA GLY A 83 -38.43 -13.09 62.97
C GLY A 83 -39.76 -13.28 63.71
N LYS A 84 -39.72 -13.23 65.06
CA LYS A 84 -40.92 -13.44 65.91
C LYS A 84 -42.01 -12.36 65.75
N SER A 85 -41.62 -11.11 65.47
CA SER A 85 -42.55 -9.99 65.32
C SER A 85 -42.22 -9.04 64.16
N LEU A 86 -41.07 -9.21 63.52
CA LEU A 86 -40.62 -8.36 62.42
C LEU A 86 -40.04 -9.23 61.31
N THR A 87 -40.37 -8.90 60.07
CA THR A 87 -39.82 -9.49 58.85
C THR A 87 -38.84 -8.51 58.22
N ARG A 88 -37.68 -9.03 57.78
CA ARG A 88 -36.66 -8.22 57.10
C ARG A 88 -36.98 -8.07 55.61
N TYR A 89 -36.81 -6.87 55.10
CA TYR A 89 -36.87 -6.56 53.67
C TYR A 89 -35.62 -5.80 53.26
N SER A 90 -35.23 -5.89 52.01
CA SER A 90 -34.17 -5.07 51.42
C SER A 90 -34.67 -4.46 50.12
N ILE A 91 -34.39 -3.18 49.89
CA ILE A 91 -34.67 -2.51 48.62
C ILE A 91 -33.44 -1.78 48.10
N SER A 92 -33.34 -1.66 46.78
CA SER A 92 -32.38 -0.75 46.13
C SER A 92 -33.14 0.42 45.51
N LEU A 93 -32.78 1.65 45.88
CA LEU A 93 -33.34 2.89 45.36
C LEU A 93 -32.37 3.53 44.35
N VAL A 94 -32.81 3.75 43.11
CA VAL A 94 -31.97 4.23 41.99
C VAL A 94 -32.67 5.35 41.19
N PRO A 95 -31.97 6.14 40.34
CA PRO A 95 -32.64 7.10 39.46
C PRO A 95 -33.38 6.42 38.30
N GLN A 96 -34.32 7.13 37.67
CA GLN A 96 -34.98 6.64 36.45
C GLN A 96 -33.97 6.33 35.33
N LEU A 97 -32.88 7.10 35.27
CA LEU A 97 -31.76 6.87 34.34
C LEU A 97 -31.18 5.44 34.43
N ALA A 98 -31.18 4.81 35.60
CA ALA A 98 -30.62 3.47 35.77
C ALA A 98 -31.39 2.39 34.98
N TYR A 99 -32.65 2.64 34.61
CA TYR A 99 -33.46 1.70 33.84
C TYR A 99 -32.98 1.57 32.39
N LEU A 100 -32.33 2.61 31.86
CA LEU A 100 -31.82 2.65 30.49
C LEU A 100 -30.70 1.62 30.25
N ARG A 101 -30.16 1.00 31.30
CA ARG A 101 -29.23 -0.13 31.19
C ARG A 101 -29.84 -1.39 30.57
N HIS A 102 -31.17 -1.50 30.61
CA HIS A 102 -31.89 -2.69 30.12
C HIS A 102 -32.32 -2.57 28.66
N ASN A 103 -32.35 -1.35 28.13
CA ASN A 103 -32.68 -1.10 26.72
C ASN A 103 -31.38 -1.13 25.91
N HIS A 104 -31.31 -2.03 24.93
CA HIS A 104 -30.21 -2.11 23.97
C HIS A 104 -30.75 -1.85 22.58
N ASP A 105 -30.03 -1.06 21.79
CA ASP A 105 -30.49 -0.69 20.46
C ASP A 105 -29.36 -0.51 19.44
N GLN A 106 -29.76 -0.46 18.17
CA GLN A 106 -28.91 -0.13 17.03
C GLN A 106 -29.61 0.97 16.21
N GLN A 107 -29.16 2.21 16.37
CA GLN A 107 -29.84 3.39 15.83
C GLN A 107 -28.84 4.39 15.24
N ILE A 108 -29.29 5.10 14.21
CA ILE A 108 -28.53 6.13 13.49
C ILE A 108 -29.10 7.52 13.81
N PHE A 109 -28.25 8.43 14.26
CA PHE A 109 -28.55 9.84 14.48
C PHE A 109 -27.76 10.70 13.48
N GLN A 110 -28.45 11.57 12.76
CA GLN A 110 -27.85 12.39 11.70
C GLN A 110 -28.16 13.87 11.90
N HIS A 111 -27.16 14.72 11.67
CA HIS A 111 -27.28 16.18 11.74
C HIS A 111 -27.82 16.68 13.10
N LEU A 112 -27.41 16.03 14.18
CA LEU A 112 -27.80 16.39 15.55
C LEU A 112 -26.57 16.67 16.42
N THR A 113 -26.73 17.59 17.37
CA THR A 113 -25.72 17.80 18.41
C THR A 113 -25.85 16.73 19.48
N VAL A 114 -24.76 16.41 20.19
CA VAL A 114 -24.79 15.42 21.28
C VAL A 114 -25.88 15.68 22.33
N PRO A 115 -26.11 16.93 22.80
CA PRO A 115 -27.23 17.21 23.70
C PRO A 115 -28.61 16.88 23.10
N LYS A 116 -28.82 17.13 21.81
CA LYS A 116 -30.08 16.76 21.11
C LYS A 116 -30.24 15.24 21.04
N ILE A 117 -29.16 14.50 20.76
CA ILE A 117 -29.17 13.03 20.73
C ILE A 117 -29.53 12.48 22.12
N ILE A 118 -28.84 12.94 23.17
CA ILE A 118 -29.14 12.51 24.56
C ILE A 118 -30.59 12.83 24.92
N ALA A 119 -31.09 14.02 24.57
CA ALA A 119 -32.50 14.37 24.81
C ALA A 119 -33.47 13.39 24.14
N GLN A 120 -33.25 13.07 22.86
CA GLN A 120 -34.10 12.12 22.13
C GLN A 120 -34.09 10.73 22.77
N VAL A 121 -32.93 10.22 23.18
CA VAL A 121 -32.82 8.93 23.86
C VAL A 121 -33.56 8.94 25.20
N LEU A 122 -33.42 10.00 25.99
CA LEU A 122 -34.12 10.15 27.28
C LEU A 122 -35.65 10.22 27.10
N GLU A 123 -36.11 11.06 26.17
CA GLU A 123 -37.54 11.28 25.91
C GLU A 123 -38.21 10.03 25.35
N ALA A 124 -37.52 9.30 24.45
CA ALA A 124 -38.01 8.03 23.92
C ALA A 124 -38.25 6.95 25.00
N ARG A 125 -37.59 7.07 26.16
CA ARG A 125 -37.75 6.18 27.31
C ARG A 125 -38.55 6.79 28.47
N GLY A 126 -39.26 7.89 28.21
CA GLY A 126 -40.18 8.51 29.17
C GLY A 126 -39.50 9.35 30.26
N ILE A 127 -38.25 9.75 30.07
CA ILE A 127 -37.59 10.79 30.88
C ILE A 127 -37.77 12.12 30.16
N LEU A 128 -38.82 12.84 30.52
CA LEU A 128 -39.25 14.07 29.83
C LEU A 128 -38.50 15.31 30.32
N ALA A 129 -38.69 16.44 29.62
CA ALA A 129 -37.94 17.69 29.82
C ALA A 129 -38.04 18.33 31.23
N ASP A 130 -38.98 17.91 32.07
CA ASP A 130 -39.08 18.32 33.47
C ASP A 130 -38.12 17.53 34.39
N ALA A 131 -37.76 16.31 34.00
CA ALA A 131 -36.90 15.39 34.75
C ALA A 131 -35.40 15.55 34.46
N TYR A 132 -35.02 16.31 33.42
CA TYR A 132 -33.61 16.63 33.14
C TYR A 132 -33.39 18.10 32.75
N SER A 133 -32.13 18.54 32.71
CA SER A 133 -31.75 19.84 32.13
C SER A 133 -30.32 19.86 31.64
N PHE A 134 -30.10 20.56 30.52
CA PHE A 134 -28.77 20.90 30.01
C PHE A 134 -28.38 22.32 30.46
N GLN A 135 -27.28 22.44 31.19
CA GLN A 135 -26.67 23.71 31.61
C GLN A 135 -25.28 23.80 30.98
N LEU A 136 -25.25 24.04 29.67
CA LEU A 136 -24.04 23.96 28.86
C LEU A 136 -23.59 25.37 28.44
N GLY A 137 -22.33 25.71 28.69
CA GLY A 137 -21.72 26.96 28.27
C GLY A 137 -21.05 26.91 26.89
N ALA A 138 -20.66 25.72 26.43
CA ALA A 138 -20.02 25.55 25.12
C ALA A 138 -21.04 25.32 23.99
N ILE A 139 -20.62 25.67 22.76
CA ILE A 139 -21.34 25.30 21.54
C ILE A 139 -20.88 23.91 21.10
N TYR A 140 -21.82 23.00 20.89
CA TYR A 140 -21.57 21.64 20.43
C TYR A 140 -21.84 21.53 18.94
N PRO A 141 -20.89 21.06 18.11
CA PRO A 141 -21.12 20.88 16.69
C PRO A 141 -22.15 19.78 16.45
N GLU A 142 -22.87 19.89 15.34
CA GLU A 142 -23.70 18.79 14.85
C GLU A 142 -22.81 17.67 14.33
N ARG A 143 -23.15 16.44 14.70
CA ARG A 143 -22.52 15.24 14.13
C ARG A 143 -23.27 14.91 12.85
N ALA A 144 -22.54 14.85 11.73
CA ALA A 144 -23.12 14.43 10.45
C ALA A 144 -23.69 13.02 10.55
N TYR A 145 -23.01 12.14 11.30
CA TYR A 145 -23.38 10.75 11.48
C TYR A 145 -22.93 10.28 12.87
N CYS A 146 -23.83 9.69 13.65
CA CYS A 146 -23.54 9.12 14.96
C CYS A 146 -24.42 7.89 15.22
N VAL A 147 -23.79 6.77 15.56
CA VAL A 147 -24.46 5.48 15.70
C VAL A 147 -24.41 5.02 17.16
N GLN A 148 -25.57 4.63 17.69
CA GLN A 148 -25.68 3.73 18.83
C GLN A 148 -25.59 2.31 18.27
N TYR A 149 -24.56 1.54 18.63
CA TYR A 149 -24.32 0.24 18.02
C TYR A 149 -24.04 -0.83 19.07
N ASP A 150 -25.00 -1.73 19.31
CA ASP A 150 -24.84 -2.86 20.24
C ASP A 150 -24.46 -2.43 21.67
N GLU A 151 -25.09 -1.35 22.14
CA GLU A 151 -24.90 -0.80 23.48
C GLU A 151 -26.24 -0.40 24.10
N SER A 152 -26.29 -0.41 25.44
CA SER A 152 -27.47 0.08 26.14
C SER A 152 -27.64 1.58 26.00
N ASP A 153 -28.86 2.09 26.11
CA ASP A 153 -29.15 3.53 26.07
C ASP A 153 -28.34 4.28 27.16
N LEU A 154 -28.17 3.66 28.33
CA LEU A 154 -27.37 4.24 29.41
C LEU A 154 -25.89 4.35 29.03
N HIS A 155 -25.32 3.27 28.50
CA HIS A 155 -23.93 3.23 28.02
C HIS A 155 -23.71 4.28 26.93
N PHE A 156 -24.65 4.39 25.98
CA PHE A 156 -24.58 5.36 24.89
C PHE A 156 -24.55 6.80 25.42
N ILE A 157 -25.45 7.16 26.36
CA ILE A 157 -25.46 8.48 26.98
C ILE A 157 -24.16 8.74 27.75
N GLN A 158 -23.70 7.77 28.56
CA GLN A 158 -22.46 7.92 29.33
C GLN A 158 -21.26 8.14 28.42
N ARG A 159 -21.10 7.31 27.38
CA ARG A 159 -20.05 7.45 26.38
C ARG A 159 -20.10 8.79 25.64
N LEU A 160 -21.28 9.25 25.24
CA LEU A 160 -21.42 10.56 24.58
C LEU A 160 -21.02 11.71 25.53
N CYS A 161 -21.42 11.63 26.79
CA CYS A 161 -20.98 12.54 27.84
C CYS A 161 -19.46 12.50 28.02
N GLU A 162 -18.86 11.31 27.97
CA GLU A 162 -17.42 11.11 28.08
C GLU A 162 -16.63 11.69 26.91
N GLU A 163 -17.04 11.39 25.68
CA GLU A 163 -16.44 11.90 24.45
C GLU A 163 -16.45 13.43 24.42
N GLU A 164 -17.58 14.02 24.80
CA GLU A 164 -17.74 15.47 24.83
C GLU A 164 -17.15 16.10 26.09
N GLY A 165 -16.96 15.38 27.20
CA GLY A 165 -16.58 15.97 28.48
C GLY A 165 -17.73 16.70 29.19
N ILE A 166 -18.97 16.24 28.97
CA ILE A 166 -20.18 16.67 29.67
C ILE A 166 -20.32 15.84 30.95
N HIS A 167 -20.38 16.49 32.10
CA HIS A 167 -20.68 15.81 33.35
C HIS A 167 -22.19 15.73 33.57
N PHE A 168 -22.65 14.76 34.36
CA PHE A 168 -24.02 14.76 34.88
C PHE A 168 -24.08 14.40 36.36
N HIS A 169 -25.10 14.91 37.04
CA HIS A 169 -25.38 14.67 38.46
C HIS A 169 -26.88 14.74 38.74
N PHE A 170 -27.29 14.39 39.96
CA PHE A 170 -28.69 14.40 40.38
C PHE A 170 -28.95 15.48 41.42
N GLN A 171 -30.08 16.16 41.28
CA GLN A 171 -30.59 17.09 42.28
C GLN A 171 -31.87 16.51 42.87
N HIS A 172 -31.89 16.31 44.18
CA HIS A 172 -33.01 15.67 44.87
C HIS A 172 -33.94 16.70 45.52
N SER A 173 -35.22 16.35 45.54
CA SER A 173 -36.29 17.00 46.29
C SER A 173 -37.20 15.92 46.85
N SER A 174 -38.06 16.25 47.81
CA SER A 174 -39.00 15.28 48.39
C SER A 174 -39.98 14.70 47.38
N SER A 175 -40.24 15.39 46.26
CA SER A 175 -41.18 14.96 45.22
C SER A 175 -40.52 14.40 43.95
N GLY A 176 -39.19 14.37 43.85
CA GLY A 176 -38.52 14.04 42.60
C GLY A 176 -37.00 14.18 42.63
N HIS A 177 -36.33 13.58 41.65
CA HIS A 177 -34.93 13.87 41.32
C HIS A 177 -34.83 14.41 39.90
N LYS A 178 -33.88 15.33 39.67
CA LYS A 178 -33.61 15.92 38.36
C LYS A 178 -32.20 15.56 37.90
N LEU A 179 -32.07 15.07 36.68
CA LEU A 179 -30.79 14.79 36.02
C LEU A 179 -30.24 16.08 35.39
N VAL A 180 -29.07 16.53 35.82
CA VAL A 180 -28.48 17.80 35.35
C VAL A 180 -27.20 17.50 34.59
N PHE A 181 -27.15 17.91 33.32
CA PHE A 181 -25.97 17.87 32.48
C PHE A 181 -25.27 19.23 32.48
N GLY A 182 -23.96 19.24 32.58
CA GLY A 182 -23.15 20.46 32.57
C GLY A 182 -21.79 20.25 31.93
N ASP A 183 -21.12 21.34 31.56
CA ASP A 183 -19.80 21.29 30.92
C ASP A 183 -18.80 22.31 31.50
N ASP A 184 -19.13 22.90 32.63
CA ASP A 184 -18.26 23.80 33.37
C ASP A 184 -18.56 23.73 34.87
N GLN A 185 -17.59 24.14 35.69
CA GLN A 185 -17.72 24.10 37.14
C GLN A 185 -18.77 25.07 37.70
N THR A 186 -19.11 26.13 36.98
CA THR A 186 -20.17 27.09 37.37
C THR A 186 -21.56 26.48 37.47
N VAL A 187 -21.78 25.31 36.88
CA VAL A 187 -23.04 24.55 36.93
C VAL A 187 -23.29 23.92 38.30
N PHE A 188 -22.22 23.58 39.04
CA PHE A 188 -22.34 22.92 40.34
C PHE A 188 -22.82 23.90 41.42
N ARG A 189 -23.81 23.48 42.22
CA ARG A 189 -24.36 24.29 43.31
C ARG A 189 -23.47 24.23 44.55
N LYS A 190 -23.47 25.30 45.35
CA LYS A 190 -22.76 25.35 46.63
C LYS A 190 -23.64 24.88 47.79
N LEU A 191 -23.11 24.00 48.63
CA LEU A 191 -23.71 23.59 49.90
C LEU A 191 -23.44 24.65 50.98
N ALA A 192 -24.13 24.52 52.11
CA ALA A 192 -23.81 25.31 53.30
C ALA A 192 -22.38 24.97 53.79
N PRO A 193 -21.62 25.95 54.33
CA PRO A 193 -20.29 25.69 54.87
C PRO A 193 -20.32 24.66 56.02
N VAL A 194 -19.35 23.75 56.02
CA VAL A 194 -19.22 22.70 57.05
C VAL A 194 -17.87 22.86 57.76
N ALA A 195 -17.89 22.78 59.08
CA ALA A 195 -16.68 22.88 59.89
C ALA A 195 -15.91 21.55 59.91
N TYR A 196 -14.59 21.63 59.90
CA TYR A 196 -13.71 20.53 60.20
C TYR A 196 -13.44 20.47 61.70
N GLN A 197 -13.69 19.31 62.30
CA GLN A 197 -13.38 19.06 63.70
C GLN A 197 -12.81 17.64 63.84
N GLN A 198 -11.52 17.55 64.14
CA GLN A 198 -10.86 16.26 64.30
C GLN A 198 -11.53 15.42 65.39
N ASP A 199 -11.77 14.15 65.09
CA ASP A 199 -12.43 13.22 66.01
C ASP A 199 -11.64 13.10 67.32
N SER A 200 -12.24 13.54 68.42
CA SER A 200 -11.68 13.52 69.77
C SER A 200 -12.38 12.49 70.67
N GLY A 201 -13.28 11.68 70.12
CA GLY A 201 -14.11 10.74 70.88
C GLY A 201 -15.31 11.38 71.59
N MET A 202 -15.48 12.71 71.51
CA MET A 202 -16.70 13.42 71.93
C MET A 202 -17.56 13.77 70.72
N ALA A 203 -18.88 13.61 70.84
CA ALA A 203 -19.81 14.00 69.78
C ALA A 203 -19.82 15.53 69.60
N ALA A 204 -19.63 16.00 68.37
CA ALA A 204 -19.74 17.41 68.02
C ALA A 204 -21.20 17.90 68.18
N GLU A 205 -21.40 19.19 68.51
CA GLU A 205 -22.75 19.76 68.68
C GLU A 205 -23.52 19.89 67.34
N LYS A 206 -22.80 19.95 66.23
CA LYS A 206 -23.32 20.02 64.85
C LYS A 206 -22.62 18.97 63.99
N PRO A 207 -23.21 18.56 62.85
CA PRO A 207 -22.51 17.71 61.90
C PRO A 207 -21.24 18.40 61.37
N VAL A 208 -20.16 17.63 61.24
CA VAL A 208 -18.81 18.11 60.92
C VAL A 208 -18.07 17.16 59.98
N ILE A 209 -17.03 17.67 59.34
CA ILE A 209 -16.02 16.83 58.69
C ILE A 209 -14.98 16.43 59.74
N LYS A 210 -14.84 15.12 60.00
CA LYS A 210 -13.97 14.57 61.05
C LYS A 210 -12.56 14.24 60.57
N ARG A 211 -12.44 13.91 59.28
CA ARG A 211 -11.17 13.60 58.63
C ARG A 211 -11.17 14.18 57.23
N PHE A 212 -10.03 14.74 56.82
CA PHE A 212 -9.83 15.29 55.50
C PHE A 212 -8.38 15.03 55.07
N ASN A 213 -8.18 14.04 54.19
CA ASN A 213 -6.86 13.70 53.67
C ASN A 213 -6.73 14.25 52.26
N LEU A 214 -5.63 14.93 51.96
CA LEU A 214 -5.34 15.40 50.60
C LEU A 214 -4.25 14.53 49.95
N ARG A 215 -4.50 14.05 48.74
CA ARG A 215 -3.54 13.38 47.88
C ARG A 215 -3.22 14.25 46.67
N LEU A 216 -1.94 14.33 46.31
CA LEU A 216 -1.52 14.79 45.00
C LEU A 216 -0.92 13.60 44.23
N GLU A 217 -1.20 13.52 42.93
CA GLU A 217 -0.63 12.47 42.09
C GLU A 217 -0.18 13.05 40.73
N THR A 218 0.87 12.45 40.16
CA THR A 218 1.37 12.83 38.83
C THR A 218 0.30 12.52 37.78
N ARG A 219 0.06 13.49 36.89
CA ARG A 219 -0.89 13.36 35.77
C ARG A 219 -0.26 13.82 34.46
N THR A 220 -0.88 13.46 33.35
CA THR A 220 -0.60 13.99 32.02
C THR A 220 -0.59 15.53 32.06
N THR A 221 0.42 16.13 31.45
CA THR A 221 0.62 17.58 31.43
C THR A 221 0.52 18.19 30.04
N SER A 222 0.51 17.36 28.98
CA SER A 222 0.26 17.76 27.61
C SER A 222 -0.63 16.72 26.87
N VAL A 223 -1.48 17.20 25.99
CA VAL A 223 -2.35 16.37 25.14
C VAL A 223 -2.22 16.82 23.71
N SER A 224 -2.05 15.86 22.80
CA SER A 224 -2.00 16.07 21.35
C SER A 224 -2.99 15.11 20.66
N ARG A 225 -3.73 15.61 19.69
CA ARG A 225 -4.66 14.82 18.87
C ARG A 225 -4.48 15.14 17.40
N ARG A 226 -4.65 14.14 16.53
CA ARG A 226 -4.64 14.29 15.08
C ARG A 226 -5.84 13.62 14.43
N ASP A 227 -6.21 14.10 13.26
CA ASP A 227 -7.20 13.45 12.41
C ASP A 227 -6.89 13.67 10.93
N TYR A 228 -7.66 13.03 10.06
CA TYR A 228 -7.60 13.18 8.61
C TYR A 228 -8.97 13.55 8.04
N ASP A 229 -9.02 14.61 7.24
CA ASP A 229 -10.20 15.03 6.49
C ASP A 229 -9.91 14.86 5.00
N PHE A 230 -10.66 13.96 4.35
CA PHE A 230 -10.44 13.66 2.94
C PHE A 230 -10.83 14.83 2.01
N GLU A 231 -11.68 15.77 2.47
CA GLU A 231 -12.01 16.99 1.73
C GLU A 231 -10.87 18.02 1.79
N LYS A 232 -9.91 17.85 2.73
CA LYS A 232 -8.75 18.72 2.93
C LYS A 232 -7.47 17.89 3.13
N PRO A 233 -7.07 17.04 2.17
CA PRO A 233 -6.09 15.97 2.38
C PRO A 233 -4.67 16.46 2.70
N SER A 234 -4.32 17.69 2.30
CA SER A 234 -3.02 18.32 2.59
C SER A 234 -2.93 18.92 3.99
N ILE A 235 -4.07 19.09 4.67
CA ILE A 235 -4.13 19.65 6.02
C ILE A 235 -4.40 18.50 6.97
N LEU A 236 -3.42 18.15 7.79
CA LEU A 236 -3.63 17.27 8.94
C LEU A 236 -4.17 18.12 10.10
N PRO A 237 -5.49 18.14 10.38
CA PRO A 237 -6.02 18.87 11.53
C PRO A 237 -5.38 18.30 12.80
N GLY A 238 -4.93 19.22 13.65
CA GLY A 238 -4.30 18.88 14.93
C GLY A 238 -4.82 19.78 16.04
N GLY A 239 -4.92 19.19 17.23
CA GLY A 239 -5.28 19.89 18.47
C GLY A 239 -4.25 19.59 19.55
N ALA A 240 -3.79 20.62 20.26
CA ALA A 240 -2.86 20.44 21.37
C ALA A 240 -3.23 21.36 22.54
N ALA A 241 -3.07 20.83 23.76
CA ALA A 241 -3.22 21.56 25.01
C ALA A 241 -2.08 21.19 25.95
N LYS A 242 -1.52 22.17 26.67
CA LYS A 242 -0.40 21.96 27.58
C LYS A 242 -0.57 22.78 28.85
N SER A 243 -0.30 22.15 29.98
CA SER A 243 -0.24 22.78 31.30
C SER A 243 1.19 23.22 31.65
N SER A 244 1.34 24.07 32.65
CA SER A 244 2.64 24.54 33.15
C SER A 244 3.32 23.57 34.13
N PHE A 245 2.65 22.48 34.52
CA PHE A 245 3.15 21.50 35.48
C PHE A 245 4.24 20.59 34.86
N ALA A 246 5.10 20.04 35.72
CA ALA A 246 6.22 19.16 35.32
C ALA A 246 6.11 17.78 36.01
N PRO A 247 6.67 16.70 35.43
CA PRO A 247 7.35 16.65 34.12
C PRO A 247 6.39 16.77 32.92
N ASP A 248 6.94 16.99 31.73
CA ASP A 248 6.17 16.99 30.48
C ASP A 248 5.81 15.55 30.10
N LEU A 249 4.54 15.19 30.27
CA LEU A 249 3.98 13.86 30.04
C LEU A 249 2.84 14.03 29.04
N GLU A 250 3.06 13.50 27.83
CA GLU A 250 2.15 13.67 26.70
C GLU A 250 1.21 12.46 26.53
N ASP A 251 -0.07 12.75 26.34
CA ASP A 251 -1.06 11.82 25.77
C ASP A 251 -1.30 12.20 24.29
N TYR A 252 -0.93 11.31 23.38
CA TYR A 252 -1.13 11.44 21.93
C TYR A 252 -2.11 10.38 21.41
N ASP A 253 -3.04 10.77 20.53
CA ASP A 253 -4.01 9.83 19.93
C ASP A 253 -4.44 10.21 18.50
N TYR A 254 -4.85 9.19 17.72
CA TYR A 254 -5.40 9.26 16.36
C TYR A 254 -6.35 8.06 16.12
N PRO A 255 -7.54 8.25 15.52
CA PRO A 255 -8.12 9.52 15.07
C PRO A 255 -8.77 10.32 16.20
N GLY A 256 -8.67 11.66 16.12
CA GLY A 256 -9.16 12.58 17.15
C GLY A 256 -10.65 12.94 17.07
N ARG A 257 -11.35 12.51 16.01
CA ARG A 257 -12.77 12.77 15.69
C ARG A 257 -13.10 14.26 15.50
N PHE A 258 -12.31 14.95 14.67
CA PHE A 258 -12.56 16.33 14.28
C PHE A 258 -11.99 16.68 12.90
N THR A 259 -12.71 17.53 12.16
CA THR A 259 -12.27 18.00 10.82
C THR A 259 -11.57 19.36 10.86
N ASN A 260 -11.58 20.06 12.00
CA ASN A 260 -10.98 21.40 12.11
C ASN A 260 -10.19 21.61 13.41
N ARG A 261 -9.22 22.52 13.36
CA ARG A 261 -8.29 22.82 14.46
C ARG A 261 -8.97 23.40 15.70
N ALA A 262 -10.03 24.20 15.55
CA ALA A 262 -10.71 24.80 16.71
C ALA A 262 -11.36 23.73 17.58
N ARG A 263 -12.04 22.78 16.93
CA ARG A 263 -12.60 21.60 17.59
C ARG A 263 -11.52 20.68 18.15
N GLY A 264 -10.45 20.42 17.39
CA GLY A 264 -9.31 19.63 17.89
C GLY A 264 -8.67 20.24 19.14
N LYS A 265 -8.49 21.56 19.19
CA LYS A 265 -8.00 22.27 20.39
C LYS A 265 -8.96 22.12 21.57
N GLN A 266 -10.27 22.28 21.35
CA GLN A 266 -11.28 22.10 22.39
C GLN A 266 -11.23 20.68 23.00
N LEU A 267 -11.18 19.64 22.16
CA LEU A 267 -11.11 18.25 22.61
C LEU A 267 -9.80 17.93 23.33
N ALA A 268 -8.66 18.45 22.84
CA ALA A 268 -7.37 18.32 23.52
C ALA A 268 -7.38 19.01 24.90
N THR A 269 -7.99 20.19 25.02
CA THR A 269 -8.17 20.87 26.30
C THR A 269 -9.03 20.05 27.25
N ARG A 270 -10.18 19.53 26.80
CA ARG A 270 -11.05 18.69 27.64
C ARG A 270 -10.38 17.38 28.06
N ALA A 271 -9.56 16.78 27.20
CA ALA A 271 -8.76 15.62 27.56
C ALA A 271 -7.68 15.95 28.60
N LEU A 272 -7.03 17.11 28.51
CA LEU A 272 -6.08 17.56 29.53
C LEU A 272 -6.77 17.85 30.87
N GLU A 273 -7.94 18.49 30.84
CA GLU A 273 -8.78 18.70 32.03
C GLU A 273 -9.18 17.36 32.67
N ARG A 274 -9.60 16.38 31.86
CA ARG A 274 -9.92 15.00 32.31
C ARG A 274 -8.76 14.33 33.01
N HIS A 275 -7.57 14.33 32.40
CA HIS A 275 -6.38 13.75 33.03
C HIS A 275 -6.03 14.44 34.35
N ARG A 276 -6.45 15.69 34.54
CA ARG A 276 -6.11 16.48 35.71
C ARG A 276 -7.25 16.60 36.71
N SER A 277 -8.45 16.06 36.46
CA SER A 277 -9.60 16.27 37.34
C SER A 277 -9.39 15.73 38.76
N ASP A 278 -8.48 14.76 38.94
CA ASP A 278 -8.13 14.14 40.22
C ASP A 278 -6.65 14.34 40.61
N TYR A 279 -5.93 15.28 39.98
CA TYR A 279 -4.52 15.54 40.29
C TYR A 279 -4.34 15.90 41.78
N GLN A 280 -5.34 16.58 42.35
CA GLN A 280 -5.48 16.91 43.75
C GLN A 280 -6.83 16.38 44.24
N LEU A 281 -6.78 15.30 45.00
CA LEU A 281 -7.97 14.56 45.44
C LEU A 281 -8.03 14.55 46.97
N ALA A 282 -9.12 15.04 47.53
CA ALA A 282 -9.43 14.97 48.95
C ALA A 282 -10.32 13.77 49.27
N GLU A 283 -9.94 12.97 50.26
CA GLU A 283 -10.79 11.94 50.87
C GLU A 283 -11.24 12.43 52.25
N GLY A 284 -12.54 12.63 52.40
CA GLY A 284 -13.14 13.11 53.64
C GLY A 284 -14.01 12.06 54.33
N LYS A 285 -14.15 12.18 55.66
CA LYS A 285 -15.14 11.43 56.45
C LYS A 285 -15.85 12.40 57.38
N GLY A 286 -17.16 12.27 57.52
CA GLY A 286 -17.97 13.14 58.37
C GLY A 286 -19.34 12.56 58.69
N ASP A 287 -20.19 13.38 59.30
CA ASP A 287 -21.57 13.05 59.62
C ASP A 287 -22.58 14.10 59.10
N GLU A 288 -22.15 14.97 58.18
CA GLU A 288 -23.01 15.95 57.51
C GLU A 288 -23.99 15.28 56.52
N PRO A 289 -25.30 15.23 56.82
CA PRO A 289 -26.28 14.52 55.98
C PRO A 289 -26.57 15.22 54.65
N THR A 290 -26.21 16.48 54.48
CA THR A 290 -26.51 17.26 53.26
C THR A 290 -25.46 17.15 52.16
N LEU A 291 -24.36 16.41 52.38
CA LEU A 291 -23.37 16.17 51.33
C LEU A 291 -24.01 15.39 50.18
N VAL A 292 -23.77 15.86 48.95
CA VAL A 292 -24.33 15.28 47.72
C VAL A 292 -23.33 15.48 46.58
N SER A 293 -23.21 14.49 45.70
CA SER A 293 -22.31 14.54 44.55
C SER A 293 -22.73 15.65 43.56
N GLY A 294 -21.78 16.20 42.81
CA GLY A 294 -22.04 17.33 41.91
C GLY A 294 -22.41 18.64 42.63
N HIS A 295 -21.97 18.80 43.88
CA HIS A 295 -22.08 20.04 44.63
C HIS A 295 -20.73 20.43 45.23
N PHE A 296 -20.56 21.72 45.46
CA PHE A 296 -19.40 22.26 46.14
C PHE A 296 -19.60 22.30 47.65
N LEU A 297 -18.68 21.66 48.38
CA LEU A 297 -18.52 21.75 49.82
C LEU A 297 -17.55 22.89 50.16
N ALA A 298 -18.00 23.91 50.89
CA ALA A 298 -17.13 24.90 51.49
C ALA A 298 -16.63 24.39 52.85
N LEU A 299 -15.34 24.01 52.93
CA LEU A 299 -14.73 23.56 54.18
C LEU A 299 -14.31 24.77 55.03
N SER A 300 -14.49 24.69 56.34
CA SER A 300 -14.08 25.73 57.29
C SER A 300 -13.41 25.12 58.53
N GLU A 301 -12.67 25.93 59.28
CA GLU A 301 -12.04 25.55 60.57
C GLU A 301 -10.99 24.41 60.49
N HIS A 302 -10.53 24.03 59.30
CA HIS A 302 -9.41 23.11 59.13
C HIS A 302 -8.09 23.80 59.56
N PRO A 303 -7.20 23.15 60.34
CA PRO A 303 -5.94 23.74 60.82
C PRO A 303 -5.00 24.26 59.72
N ARG A 304 -5.09 23.69 58.51
CA ARG A 304 -4.45 24.23 57.30
C ARG A 304 -5.39 25.22 56.60
N ALA A 305 -5.04 26.50 56.65
CA ALA A 305 -5.85 27.59 56.09
C ALA A 305 -6.20 27.37 54.60
N GLU A 306 -5.26 26.89 53.79
CA GLU A 306 -5.44 26.64 52.35
C GLU A 306 -6.51 25.59 52.02
N TRP A 307 -6.88 24.73 52.97
CA TRP A 307 -7.90 23.70 52.73
C TRP A 307 -9.30 24.19 53.06
N ASN A 308 -9.43 25.35 53.72
CA ASN A 308 -10.69 26.02 53.97
C ASN A 308 -11.17 26.76 52.71
N ASP A 309 -11.40 25.97 51.66
CA ASP A 309 -11.77 26.42 50.33
C ASP A 309 -12.96 25.60 49.81
N LEU A 310 -13.29 25.78 48.53
CA LEU A 310 -14.40 25.17 47.84
C LEU A 310 -13.96 23.86 47.15
N TRP A 311 -14.62 22.76 47.50
CA TRP A 311 -14.31 21.41 47.04
C TRP A 311 -15.51 20.77 46.33
N LEU A 312 -15.37 20.38 45.07
CA LEU A 312 -16.39 19.66 44.31
C LEU A 312 -16.47 18.21 44.80
N LEU A 313 -17.64 17.80 45.31
CA LEU A 313 -17.92 16.42 45.69
C LEU A 313 -18.09 15.55 44.43
N LEU A 314 -17.12 14.67 44.18
CA LEU A 314 -17.11 13.73 43.07
C LEU A 314 -17.94 12.48 43.38
N GLU A 315 -17.80 11.98 44.60
CA GLU A 315 -18.48 10.79 45.11
C GLU A 315 -18.82 10.99 46.59
N VAL A 316 -19.99 10.52 47.01
CA VAL A 316 -20.38 10.41 48.42
C VAL A 316 -20.91 9.00 48.67
N ILE A 317 -20.35 8.35 49.69
CA ILE A 317 -20.82 7.08 50.24
C ILE A 317 -21.48 7.39 51.57
N HIS A 318 -22.76 7.05 51.68
CA HIS A 318 -23.60 7.26 52.84
C HIS A 318 -23.80 5.95 53.60
N GLU A 319 -23.72 6.00 54.92
CA GLU A 319 -24.02 4.87 55.78
C GLU A 319 -24.94 5.32 56.91
N GLY A 320 -26.09 4.68 57.05
CA GLY A 320 -27.03 4.92 58.13
C GLY A 320 -27.37 3.64 58.88
N LYS A 321 -27.44 3.71 60.21
CA LYS A 321 -27.86 2.59 61.07
C LYS A 321 -28.83 3.07 62.14
N GLN A 322 -29.96 2.40 62.26
CA GLN A 322 -31.03 2.70 63.22
C GLN A 322 -31.51 1.41 63.88
N PRO A 323 -30.69 0.76 64.74
CA PRO A 323 -31.06 -0.49 65.41
C PRO A 323 -32.30 -0.35 66.33
N GLN A 324 -32.71 0.87 66.68
CA GLN A 324 -33.91 1.18 67.48
C GLN A 324 -35.18 0.50 66.94
N VAL A 325 -35.29 0.33 65.62
CA VAL A 325 -36.49 -0.26 64.99
C VAL A 325 -36.66 -1.76 65.30
N LEU A 326 -35.63 -2.43 65.82
CA LEU A 326 -35.70 -3.86 66.20
C LEU A 326 -36.38 -4.09 67.55
N GLY A 327 -36.55 -3.06 68.38
CA GLY A 327 -37.15 -3.17 69.72
C GLY A 327 -36.45 -4.21 70.59
N GLU A 328 -37.21 -5.15 71.17
CA GLU A 328 -36.69 -6.23 72.02
C GLU A 328 -36.04 -7.40 71.24
N ASN A 329 -36.08 -7.40 69.90
CA ASN A 329 -35.52 -8.45 69.05
C ASN A 329 -34.05 -8.23 68.67
N ILE A 330 -33.23 -7.65 69.56
CA ILE A 330 -31.78 -7.54 69.33
C ILE A 330 -31.19 -8.95 69.39
N THR A 331 -31.11 -9.65 68.26
CA THR A 331 -30.34 -10.89 68.16
C THR A 331 -28.86 -10.55 68.22
N SER A 332 -28.05 -11.47 68.75
CA SER A 332 -26.61 -11.34 68.94
C SER A 332 -25.78 -11.16 67.64
N ASP A 333 -26.42 -11.07 66.48
CA ASP A 333 -25.77 -11.01 65.16
C ASP A 333 -25.29 -9.60 64.76
N VAL A 334 -25.58 -8.56 65.54
CA VAL A 334 -25.19 -7.18 65.18
C VAL A 334 -23.70 -6.86 65.43
N THR A 335 -22.91 -7.78 66.02
CA THR A 335 -21.54 -7.51 66.48
C THR A 335 -20.43 -8.27 65.74
N HIS A 336 -20.71 -8.94 64.62
CA HIS A 336 -19.65 -9.58 63.82
C HIS A 336 -18.78 -8.59 63.02
N SER A 337 -19.17 -7.31 62.95
CA SER A 337 -18.33 -6.26 62.36
C SER A 337 -17.30 -5.75 63.37
N LYS A 338 -16.01 -5.79 62.99
CA LYS A 338 -14.91 -5.15 63.73
C LYS A 338 -14.95 -3.61 63.67
N ASP A 339 -15.95 -3.02 63.02
CA ASP A 339 -16.09 -1.59 62.79
C ASP A 339 -16.85 -0.91 63.95
N ASP A 340 -16.50 0.32 64.28
CA ASP A 340 -16.96 1.06 65.47
C ASP A 340 -18.35 1.71 65.31
N PHE A 341 -18.94 1.67 64.10
CA PHE A 341 -20.19 2.34 63.78
C PHE A 341 -21.43 1.46 63.98
N HIS A 342 -22.16 1.74 65.05
CA HIS A 342 -23.31 0.94 65.51
C HIS A 342 -24.67 1.65 65.35
N GLN A 343 -24.68 3.00 65.31
CA GLN A 343 -25.90 3.81 65.17
C GLN A 343 -25.57 5.17 64.56
N GLY A 344 -26.54 5.76 63.87
CA GLY A 344 -26.52 7.14 63.41
C GLY A 344 -26.30 7.21 61.91
N TYR A 345 -25.68 8.30 61.47
CA TYR A 345 -25.33 8.53 60.07
C TYR A 345 -23.86 8.94 59.98
N ARG A 346 -23.16 8.43 58.97
CA ARG A 346 -21.83 8.88 58.57
C ARG A 346 -21.72 8.87 57.05
N ASN A 347 -20.78 9.63 56.52
CA ASN A 347 -20.41 9.60 55.12
C ASN A 347 -18.90 9.52 54.92
N ARG A 348 -18.51 9.06 53.74
CA ARG A 348 -17.18 9.23 53.16
C ARG A 348 -17.36 9.91 51.81
N PHE A 349 -16.46 10.81 51.44
CA PHE A 349 -16.54 11.48 50.15
C PHE A 349 -15.18 11.64 49.49
N LEU A 350 -15.20 11.72 48.17
CA LEU A 350 -14.08 12.16 47.35
C LEU A 350 -14.39 13.54 46.79
N ALA A 351 -13.41 14.45 46.84
CA ALA A 351 -13.58 15.79 46.35
C ALA A 351 -12.33 16.34 45.64
N THR A 352 -12.52 17.26 44.70
CA THR A 352 -11.46 17.96 43.97
C THR A 352 -11.63 19.47 44.15
N PRO A 353 -10.57 20.29 44.18
CA PRO A 353 -10.72 21.74 44.37
C PRO A 353 -11.46 22.39 43.19
N TRP A 354 -12.05 23.56 43.43
CA TRP A 354 -12.86 24.26 42.42
C TRP A 354 -12.10 24.71 41.17
N ASP A 355 -10.77 24.69 41.15
CA ASP A 355 -9.96 25.03 39.98
C ASP A 355 -9.57 23.80 39.14
N ALA A 356 -9.78 22.60 39.66
CA ALA A 356 -9.63 21.34 38.95
C ALA A 356 -10.91 21.01 38.13
N HIS A 357 -10.91 21.43 36.87
CA HIS A 357 -12.05 21.26 35.98
C HIS A 357 -12.40 19.78 35.79
N TYR A 358 -13.56 19.38 36.29
CA TYR A 358 -14.02 18.00 36.18
C TYR A 358 -14.49 17.67 34.76
N ARG A 359 -13.94 16.58 34.22
CA ARG A 359 -14.43 15.91 33.02
C ARG A 359 -14.57 14.42 33.34
N PRO A 360 -15.65 13.76 32.90
CA PRO A 360 -15.80 12.33 33.11
C PRO A 360 -14.65 11.53 32.49
N ALA A 361 -14.21 10.48 33.18
CA ALA A 361 -13.24 9.52 32.68
C ALA A 361 -13.81 8.71 31.51
N LEU A 362 -12.96 8.21 30.60
CA LEU A 362 -13.38 7.41 29.44
C LEU A 362 -13.60 5.94 29.86
N GLU A 363 -14.67 5.68 30.63
CA GLU A 363 -14.98 4.35 31.18
C GLU A 363 -15.86 3.51 30.24
N HIS A 364 -16.64 4.15 29.35
CA HIS A 364 -17.59 3.50 28.46
C HIS A 364 -17.04 3.50 27.02
N PRO A 365 -16.22 2.50 26.65
CA PRO A 365 -15.65 2.44 25.31
C PRO A 365 -16.75 2.31 24.26
N LYS A 366 -16.51 2.91 23.09
CA LYS A 366 -17.41 2.75 21.95
C LYS A 366 -17.37 1.30 21.44
N PRO A 367 -18.52 0.64 21.27
CA PRO A 367 -18.58 -0.65 20.60
C PRO A 367 -17.98 -0.57 19.19
N LYS A 368 -17.21 -1.58 18.81
CA LYS A 368 -16.57 -1.66 17.50
C LYS A 368 -17.31 -2.63 16.59
N ALA A 369 -17.47 -2.25 15.33
CA ALA A 369 -17.86 -3.17 14.27
C ALA A 369 -16.61 -3.98 13.85
N LEU A 370 -16.51 -5.22 14.34
CA LEU A 370 -15.30 -6.06 14.22
C LEU A 370 -15.02 -6.61 12.81
N GLY A 371 -15.94 -6.40 11.86
CA GLY A 371 -15.81 -6.89 10.50
C GLY A 371 -16.66 -6.08 9.54
N SER A 372 -16.66 -6.51 8.28
CA SER A 372 -17.51 -5.90 7.26
C SER A 372 -18.93 -6.45 7.34
N GLN A 373 -19.90 -5.60 7.05
CA GLN A 373 -21.32 -5.94 6.99
C GLN A 373 -21.84 -5.67 5.59
N THR A 374 -22.97 -6.25 5.21
CA THR A 374 -23.63 -5.86 3.95
C THR A 374 -24.72 -4.83 4.19
N ALA A 375 -24.99 -4.01 3.18
CA ALA A 375 -26.02 -2.98 3.19
C ALA A 375 -26.53 -2.77 1.75
N PHE A 376 -27.72 -2.19 1.60
CA PHE A 376 -28.27 -1.86 0.27
C PHE A 376 -28.04 -0.39 -0.06
N VAL A 377 -27.59 -0.11 -1.29
CA VAL A 377 -27.46 1.27 -1.79
C VAL A 377 -28.85 1.91 -1.91
N THR A 378 -28.99 3.14 -1.41
CA THR A 378 -30.23 3.90 -1.38
C THR A 378 -30.10 5.22 -2.12
N GLY A 379 -31.24 5.81 -2.48
CA GLY A 379 -31.31 7.11 -3.12
C GLY A 379 -32.74 7.66 -3.12
N PRO A 380 -32.95 8.85 -3.68
CA PRO A 380 -34.27 9.43 -3.85
C PRO A 380 -35.20 8.52 -4.67
N PRO A 381 -36.53 8.58 -4.44
CA PRO A 381 -37.48 7.79 -5.21
C PRO A 381 -37.34 8.00 -6.72
N GLY A 382 -37.14 6.91 -7.47
CA GLY A 382 -37.03 6.91 -8.93
C GLY A 382 -35.63 7.13 -9.50
N GLU A 383 -34.62 7.35 -8.67
CA GLU A 383 -33.23 7.52 -9.09
C GLU A 383 -32.50 6.17 -9.13
N GLU A 384 -31.83 5.84 -10.25
CA GLU A 384 -31.05 4.60 -10.39
C GLU A 384 -29.61 4.74 -9.86
N ILE A 385 -29.05 5.95 -9.92
CA ILE A 385 -27.65 6.23 -9.53
C ILE A 385 -27.67 7.50 -8.67
N HIS A 386 -27.39 7.36 -7.38
CA HIS A 386 -27.35 8.48 -6.45
C HIS A 386 -25.96 8.63 -5.83
N CYS A 387 -25.18 9.58 -6.34
CA CYS A 387 -23.82 9.86 -5.86
C CYS A 387 -23.51 11.35 -5.80
N ASP A 388 -22.47 11.71 -5.04
CA ASP A 388 -21.98 13.08 -4.95
C ASP A 388 -20.68 13.32 -5.75
N GLU A 389 -20.07 14.50 -5.60
CA GLU A 389 -18.85 14.91 -6.32
C GLU A 389 -17.62 14.02 -6.05
N TYR A 390 -17.65 13.21 -4.98
CA TYR A 390 -16.58 12.29 -4.62
C TYR A 390 -16.89 10.84 -5.00
N GLY A 391 -18.02 10.59 -5.69
CA GLY A 391 -18.49 9.24 -6.01
C GLY A 391 -18.96 8.46 -4.79
N ARG A 392 -19.33 9.14 -3.69
CA ARG A 392 -19.91 8.51 -2.50
C ARG A 392 -21.34 8.10 -2.78
N VAL A 393 -21.84 7.09 -2.07
CA VAL A 393 -23.25 6.66 -2.12
C VAL A 393 -23.83 6.57 -0.71
N LYS A 394 -25.16 6.48 -0.59
CA LYS A 394 -25.86 6.24 0.68
C LYS A 394 -26.35 4.81 0.76
N VAL A 395 -26.50 4.27 1.96
CA VAL A 395 -26.90 2.87 2.18
C VAL A 395 -27.94 2.72 3.29
N GLN A 396 -28.67 1.62 3.28
CA GLN A 396 -29.50 1.13 4.38
C GLN A 396 -28.84 -0.11 4.98
N PHE A 397 -28.46 -0.04 6.26
CA PHE A 397 -27.97 -1.20 7.00
C PHE A 397 -29.13 -2.11 7.41
N HIS A 398 -28.88 -3.43 7.48
CA HIS A 398 -29.91 -4.42 7.83
C HIS A 398 -30.44 -4.28 9.25
N TRP A 399 -29.64 -3.75 10.16
CA TRP A 399 -30.01 -3.54 11.56
C TRP A 399 -30.70 -2.20 11.82
N ASP A 400 -30.63 -1.26 10.86
CA ASP A 400 -31.35 -0.01 10.98
C ASP A 400 -32.83 -0.23 10.66
N ARG A 401 -33.65 -0.22 11.71
CA ARG A 401 -35.10 -0.49 11.65
C ARG A 401 -35.91 0.76 11.34
N ASP A 402 -35.35 1.94 11.58
CA ASP A 402 -36.05 3.22 11.43
C ASP A 402 -35.80 3.84 10.05
N GLY A 403 -34.80 3.35 9.32
CA GLY A 403 -34.50 3.72 7.95
C GLY A 403 -35.63 3.41 6.97
N GLN A 404 -35.84 4.34 6.03
CA GLN A 404 -36.93 4.29 5.05
C GLN A 404 -36.47 3.82 3.66
N THR A 405 -35.24 3.32 3.54
CA THR A 405 -34.63 2.92 2.26
C THR A 405 -34.61 4.07 1.24
N ASN A 406 -34.35 5.28 1.71
CA ASN A 406 -34.28 6.51 0.89
C ASN A 406 -32.97 7.28 1.12
N ASP A 407 -32.85 8.47 0.57
CA ASP A 407 -31.68 9.35 0.69
C ASP A 407 -31.39 9.86 2.11
N ASN A 408 -32.21 9.54 3.11
CA ASN A 408 -31.96 9.88 4.51
C ASN A 408 -31.51 8.69 5.36
N SER A 409 -31.31 7.51 4.76
CA SER A 409 -30.97 6.27 5.48
C SER A 409 -29.57 6.31 6.13
N SER A 410 -28.59 6.96 5.49
CA SER A 410 -27.24 7.10 6.03
C SER A 410 -26.56 8.39 5.58
N CYS A 411 -25.36 8.62 6.14
CA CYS A 411 -24.43 9.59 5.59
C CYS A 411 -23.89 9.13 4.22
N TRP A 412 -23.07 9.99 3.59
CA TRP A 412 -22.33 9.64 2.37
C TRP A 412 -21.15 8.72 2.68
N LEU A 413 -21.16 7.51 2.13
CA LEU A 413 -20.10 6.51 2.26
C LEU A 413 -19.17 6.58 1.05
N ARG A 414 -17.86 6.68 1.30
CA ARG A 414 -16.85 6.53 0.23
C ARG A 414 -16.82 5.09 -0.27
N VAL A 415 -16.62 4.94 -1.57
CA VAL A 415 -16.52 3.65 -2.26
C VAL A 415 -15.06 3.39 -2.60
N ALA A 416 -14.51 2.28 -2.11
CA ALA A 416 -13.18 1.83 -2.47
C ALA A 416 -13.16 1.35 -3.92
N THR A 417 -12.12 1.73 -4.65
CA THR A 417 -11.83 1.25 -6.00
C THR A 417 -10.45 0.60 -6.02
N GLY A 418 -10.24 -0.36 -6.91
CA GLY A 418 -8.95 -1.03 -7.08
C GLY A 418 -7.83 -0.09 -7.56
N TRP A 419 -8.17 1.07 -8.12
CA TRP A 419 -7.20 2.05 -8.62
C TRP A 419 -7.76 3.48 -8.60
N ALA A 420 -7.17 4.37 -7.80
CA ALA A 420 -7.55 5.79 -7.72
C ALA A 420 -6.31 6.69 -7.63
N GLY A 421 -6.23 7.69 -8.51
CA GLY A 421 -5.17 8.70 -8.56
C GLY A 421 -5.71 10.11 -8.83
N ASN A 422 -4.81 11.07 -9.04
CA ASN A 422 -5.17 12.46 -9.31
C ASN A 422 -5.76 12.62 -10.72
N ALA A 423 -7.09 12.51 -10.84
CA ALA A 423 -7.84 12.52 -12.10
C ALA A 423 -7.55 11.34 -13.05
N TYR A 424 -7.19 10.18 -12.49
CA TYR A 424 -7.07 8.90 -13.22
C TYR A 424 -7.42 7.72 -12.30
N GLY A 425 -7.74 6.56 -12.87
CA GLY A 425 -8.10 5.34 -12.13
C GLY A 425 -9.41 4.70 -12.62
N GLY A 426 -9.89 3.69 -11.89
CA GLY A 426 -11.16 3.02 -12.17
C GLY A 426 -12.30 3.60 -11.32
N ILE A 427 -13.45 3.83 -11.93
CA ILE A 427 -14.67 4.25 -11.23
C ILE A 427 -15.88 3.45 -11.70
N ALA A 428 -16.55 2.78 -10.76
CA ALA A 428 -17.80 2.07 -10.98
C ALA A 428 -18.72 2.38 -9.80
N ILE A 429 -19.67 3.29 -10.00
CA ILE A 429 -20.53 3.81 -8.93
C ILE A 429 -21.62 2.77 -8.62
N PRO A 430 -21.72 2.28 -7.37
CA PRO A 430 -22.81 1.41 -6.95
C PRO A 430 -24.17 2.08 -7.18
N ARG A 431 -25.12 1.34 -7.76
CA ARG A 431 -26.46 1.82 -8.10
C ARG A 431 -27.45 1.52 -7.00
N VAL A 432 -28.54 2.29 -6.94
CA VAL A 432 -29.63 2.08 -5.97
C VAL A 432 -30.16 0.64 -6.10
N GLY A 433 -30.29 -0.03 -4.96
CA GLY A 433 -30.70 -1.43 -4.87
C GLY A 433 -29.56 -2.45 -4.95
N MET A 434 -28.32 -2.06 -5.25
CA MET A 434 -27.17 -2.98 -5.17
C MET A 434 -26.81 -3.31 -3.72
N GLU A 435 -26.41 -4.56 -3.46
CA GLU A 435 -25.83 -4.95 -2.17
C GLU A 435 -24.34 -4.64 -2.15
N VAL A 436 -23.89 -3.94 -1.11
CA VAL A 436 -22.50 -3.53 -0.92
C VAL A 436 -21.94 -4.06 0.38
N LEU A 437 -20.63 -4.31 0.40
CA LEU A 437 -19.86 -4.65 1.58
C LEU A 437 -19.32 -3.36 2.22
N VAL A 438 -19.70 -3.09 3.46
CA VAL A 438 -19.32 -1.90 4.25
C VAL A 438 -18.37 -2.30 5.37
N THR A 439 -17.19 -1.71 5.38
CA THR A 439 -16.18 -1.79 6.44
C THR A 439 -16.18 -0.49 7.25
N PHE A 440 -15.66 -0.52 8.47
CA PHE A 440 -15.66 0.62 9.39
C PHE A 440 -14.22 1.01 9.76
N LEU A 441 -13.82 2.26 9.51
CA LEU A 441 -12.46 2.73 9.81
C LEU A 441 -12.20 2.69 11.32
N GLU A 442 -11.08 2.11 11.76
CA GLU A 442 -10.77 1.82 13.18
C GLU A 442 -11.82 0.95 13.92
N GLY A 443 -12.71 0.29 13.15
CA GLY A 443 -13.89 -0.41 13.66
C GLY A 443 -14.98 0.53 14.17
N ASP A 444 -14.92 1.83 13.87
CA ASP A 444 -15.86 2.84 14.36
C ASP A 444 -17.16 2.86 13.53
N PRO A 445 -18.33 2.53 14.11
CA PRO A 445 -19.61 2.57 13.41
C PRO A 445 -19.97 3.93 12.79
N ASP A 446 -19.34 5.03 13.24
CA ASP A 446 -19.56 6.37 12.68
C ASP A 446 -18.74 6.62 11.39
N GLN A 447 -17.82 5.71 11.03
CA GLN A 447 -16.94 5.85 9.86
C GLN A 447 -17.08 4.69 8.85
N PRO A 448 -18.27 4.51 8.25
CA PRO A 448 -18.48 3.48 7.25
C PRO A 448 -17.81 3.81 5.90
N LEU A 449 -17.28 2.76 5.25
CA LEU A 449 -16.61 2.79 3.95
C LEU A 449 -17.04 1.55 3.14
N ILE A 450 -17.49 1.73 1.91
CA ILE A 450 -17.81 0.60 1.02
C ILE A 450 -16.52 0.02 0.46
N THR A 451 -16.31 -1.29 0.61
CA THR A 451 -15.11 -2.01 0.16
C THR A 451 -15.38 -3.03 -0.95
N GLY A 452 -16.64 -3.26 -1.31
CA GLY A 452 -17.00 -4.14 -2.42
C GLY A 452 -18.51 -4.15 -2.71
N CYS A 453 -18.89 -4.84 -3.78
CA CYS A 453 -20.28 -5.11 -4.17
C CYS A 453 -20.53 -6.62 -4.24
N LEU A 454 -21.74 -7.07 -3.97
CA LEU A 454 -22.12 -8.48 -3.92
C LEU A 454 -23.32 -8.76 -4.82
N PHE A 455 -23.30 -9.91 -5.50
CA PHE A 455 -24.48 -10.46 -6.18
C PHE A 455 -25.32 -11.30 -5.21
N HIS A 456 -26.64 -11.31 -5.41
CA HIS A 456 -27.58 -12.11 -4.63
C HIS A 456 -28.73 -12.64 -5.52
N LYS A 457 -29.80 -13.16 -4.92
CA LYS A 457 -30.89 -13.85 -5.65
C LYS A 457 -31.65 -12.96 -6.63
N GLU A 458 -31.73 -11.66 -6.35
CA GLU A 458 -32.45 -10.68 -7.20
C GLU A 458 -31.49 -9.94 -8.10
N ASN A 459 -30.35 -9.48 -7.56
CA ASN A 459 -29.22 -8.97 -8.33
C ASN A 459 -28.29 -10.14 -8.71
N VAL A 460 -28.69 -10.87 -9.73
CA VAL A 460 -27.95 -12.05 -10.20
C VAL A 460 -26.69 -11.68 -10.97
N VAL A 461 -25.75 -12.63 -11.05
CA VAL A 461 -24.56 -12.52 -11.89
C VAL A 461 -24.94 -12.31 -13.37
N PRO A 462 -24.10 -11.64 -14.20
CA PRO A 462 -24.46 -11.28 -15.59
C PRO A 462 -24.74 -12.45 -16.53
N TYR A 463 -24.27 -13.65 -16.20
CA TYR A 463 -24.49 -14.89 -16.96
C TYR A 463 -24.79 -16.03 -15.99
N ASP A 464 -25.60 -16.99 -16.43
CA ASP A 464 -25.96 -18.15 -15.62
C ASP A 464 -24.72 -18.93 -15.16
N LEU A 465 -24.57 -19.08 -13.84
CA LEU A 465 -23.54 -19.90 -13.21
C LEU A 465 -24.17 -21.16 -12.59
N PRO A 466 -23.47 -22.31 -12.61
CA PRO A 466 -22.07 -22.50 -13.03
C PRO A 466 -21.87 -22.79 -14.54
N ALA A 467 -22.92 -22.69 -15.36
CA ALA A 467 -22.85 -23.02 -16.79
C ALA A 467 -21.78 -22.22 -17.54
N ASN A 468 -21.63 -20.94 -17.22
CA ASN A 468 -20.68 -20.02 -17.85
C ASN A 468 -19.47 -19.68 -16.94
N LYS A 469 -19.01 -20.64 -16.12
CA LYS A 469 -17.93 -20.44 -15.12
C LYS A 469 -16.56 -20.05 -15.70
N THR A 470 -16.37 -20.19 -17.00
CA THR A 470 -15.14 -19.83 -17.74
C THR A 470 -15.19 -18.41 -18.30
N ARG A 471 -16.27 -17.65 -18.03
CA ARG A 471 -16.41 -16.26 -18.49
C ARG A 471 -15.99 -15.28 -17.41
N SER A 472 -15.15 -14.33 -17.80
CA SER A 472 -14.86 -13.10 -17.06
C SER A 472 -15.50 -11.92 -17.81
N THR A 473 -16.26 -11.06 -17.13
CA THR A 473 -16.97 -9.96 -17.81
C THR A 473 -16.98 -8.67 -16.98
N PHE A 474 -16.87 -7.55 -17.69
CA PHE A 474 -17.24 -6.22 -17.22
C PHE A 474 -18.44 -5.76 -18.06
N LYS A 475 -19.64 -5.91 -17.48
CA LYS A 475 -20.91 -5.60 -18.15
C LYS A 475 -21.63 -4.45 -17.45
N THR A 476 -22.00 -3.45 -18.22
CA THR A 476 -22.73 -2.26 -17.75
C THR A 476 -24.22 -2.37 -18.07
N LEU A 477 -25.04 -1.44 -17.56
CA LEU A 477 -26.44 -1.31 -17.91
C LEU A 477 -26.72 0.14 -18.27
N ILE A 478 -27.40 0.39 -19.39
CA ILE A 478 -27.78 1.76 -19.77
C ILE A 478 -28.68 2.36 -18.68
N SER A 479 -28.53 3.66 -18.43
CA SER A 479 -29.32 4.40 -17.45
C SER A 479 -29.74 5.74 -18.05
N PRO A 480 -30.97 6.24 -17.77
CA PRO A 480 -32.03 5.60 -16.99
C PRO A 480 -32.89 4.60 -17.79
N GLY A 481 -33.58 3.68 -17.12
CA GLY A 481 -34.61 2.80 -17.69
C GLY A 481 -34.09 1.53 -18.39
N GLY A 482 -32.88 1.10 -18.02
CA GLY A 482 -32.03 0.08 -18.65
C GLY A 482 -32.63 -0.81 -19.74
N LYS A 483 -32.39 -0.43 -21.00
CA LYS A 483 -32.39 -1.31 -22.17
C LYS A 483 -31.04 -1.20 -22.87
N GLY A 484 -30.35 -2.32 -23.07
CA GLY A 484 -29.01 -2.37 -23.66
C GLY A 484 -27.87 -2.37 -22.64
N TYR A 485 -26.64 -2.58 -23.12
CA TYR A 485 -25.43 -2.68 -22.29
C TYR A 485 -24.16 -2.40 -23.08
N ASN A 486 -23.11 -1.93 -22.41
CA ASN A 486 -21.73 -2.06 -22.91
C ASN A 486 -21.05 -3.23 -22.18
N GLU A 487 -20.23 -4.00 -22.89
CA GLU A 487 -19.60 -5.19 -22.31
C GLU A 487 -18.20 -5.45 -22.87
N PHE A 488 -17.28 -5.79 -21.98
CA PHE A 488 -16.02 -6.47 -22.30
C PHE A 488 -16.01 -7.83 -21.62
N ARG A 489 -15.90 -8.91 -22.40
CA ARG A 489 -16.00 -10.29 -21.93
C ARG A 489 -14.89 -11.15 -22.50
N ILE A 490 -14.30 -11.98 -21.65
CA ILE A 490 -13.32 -13.00 -22.00
C ILE A 490 -13.93 -14.37 -21.69
N GLU A 491 -13.94 -15.26 -22.67
CA GLU A 491 -14.31 -16.67 -22.55
C GLU A 491 -13.03 -17.51 -22.58
N ASP A 492 -12.78 -18.26 -21.50
CA ASP A 492 -11.60 -19.14 -21.34
C ASP A 492 -11.95 -20.63 -21.56
N LYS A 493 -13.11 -20.92 -22.15
CA LYS A 493 -13.48 -22.30 -22.49
C LYS A 493 -12.58 -22.81 -23.61
N LYS A 494 -11.76 -23.82 -23.29
CA LYS A 494 -10.86 -24.48 -24.23
C LYS A 494 -11.53 -24.87 -25.55
N GLY A 495 -10.98 -24.41 -26.67
CA GLY A 495 -11.49 -24.65 -28.02
C GLY A 495 -12.71 -23.79 -28.42
N ALA A 496 -13.07 -22.83 -27.59
CA ALA A 496 -14.15 -21.87 -27.80
C ALA A 496 -13.81 -20.51 -27.16
N GLU A 497 -12.51 -20.21 -27.03
CA GLU A 497 -12.01 -18.98 -26.43
C GLU A 497 -12.47 -17.77 -27.25
N GLN A 498 -12.87 -16.70 -26.57
CA GLN A 498 -13.40 -15.52 -27.24
C GLN A 498 -13.19 -14.27 -26.39
N ILE A 499 -12.73 -13.19 -27.02
CA ILE A 499 -12.90 -11.83 -26.52
C ILE A 499 -14.11 -11.23 -27.21
N TYR A 500 -15.09 -10.79 -26.45
CA TYR A 500 -16.30 -10.13 -26.92
C TYR A 500 -16.32 -8.69 -26.40
N LEU A 501 -16.38 -7.76 -27.34
CA LEU A 501 -16.50 -6.33 -27.09
C LEU A 501 -17.82 -5.85 -27.70
N HIS A 502 -18.65 -5.22 -26.87
CA HIS A 502 -19.95 -4.67 -27.30
C HIS A 502 -20.07 -3.21 -26.85
N ALA A 503 -20.17 -2.33 -27.84
CA ALA A 503 -20.57 -0.95 -27.66
C ALA A 503 -22.06 -0.80 -28.00
N GLN A 504 -22.86 -0.28 -27.07
CA GLN A 504 -24.29 -0.09 -27.30
C GLN A 504 -24.60 1.00 -28.35
N ARG A 505 -23.65 1.93 -28.53
CA ARG A 505 -23.78 3.07 -29.45
C ARG A 505 -22.48 3.29 -30.22
N ASP A 506 -21.64 4.23 -29.79
CA ASP A 506 -20.41 4.58 -30.48
C ASP A 506 -19.21 3.83 -29.88
N TRP A 507 -18.25 3.42 -30.71
CA TRP A 507 -16.93 2.90 -30.31
C TRP A 507 -15.85 3.80 -30.89
N ASP A 508 -15.21 4.58 -30.01
CA ASP A 508 -14.10 5.45 -30.37
C ASP A 508 -12.78 4.84 -29.88
N GLU A 509 -11.83 4.64 -30.79
CA GLU A 509 -10.48 4.14 -30.50
C GLU A 509 -9.44 5.20 -30.89
N ASN A 510 -8.64 5.68 -29.93
CA ASN A 510 -7.58 6.67 -30.17
C ASN A 510 -6.21 6.12 -29.75
N ILE A 511 -5.30 5.99 -30.72
CA ILE A 511 -3.95 5.46 -30.54
C ILE A 511 -2.93 6.55 -30.86
N GLU A 512 -2.23 7.05 -29.84
CA GLU A 512 -1.26 8.15 -29.97
C GLU A 512 0.09 7.75 -30.58
N HIS A 513 0.32 6.44 -30.78
CA HIS A 513 1.53 5.93 -31.42
C HIS A 513 1.18 4.79 -32.41
N ASP A 514 1.43 3.53 -32.06
CA ASP A 514 1.22 2.41 -32.98
C ASP A 514 0.01 1.55 -32.61
N GLN A 515 -0.90 1.34 -33.57
CA GLN A 515 -1.91 0.29 -33.50
C GLN A 515 -1.39 -0.94 -34.27
N LYS A 516 -1.35 -2.10 -33.64
CA LYS A 516 -0.92 -3.36 -34.27
C LYS A 516 -2.02 -4.40 -34.13
N ILE A 517 -2.50 -4.94 -35.26
CA ILE A 517 -3.53 -5.97 -35.30
C ILE A 517 -2.95 -7.20 -36.00
N ARG A 518 -2.88 -8.33 -35.29
CA ARG A 518 -2.51 -9.64 -35.85
C ARG A 518 -3.67 -10.60 -35.65
N ILE A 519 -4.11 -11.23 -36.74
CA ILE A 519 -5.21 -12.19 -36.75
C ILE A 519 -4.64 -13.50 -37.25
N GLY A 520 -4.70 -14.55 -36.43
CA GLY A 520 -4.08 -15.85 -36.73
C GLY A 520 -4.88 -16.74 -37.69
N ASN A 521 -6.09 -16.31 -38.05
CA ASN A 521 -6.94 -16.96 -39.04
C ASN A 521 -7.69 -15.86 -39.82
N GLU A 522 -9.02 -15.81 -39.76
CA GLU A 522 -9.83 -14.89 -40.55
C GLU A 522 -10.18 -13.59 -39.82
N ARG A 523 -10.23 -12.49 -40.58
CA ARG A 523 -10.85 -11.23 -40.17
C ARG A 523 -12.13 -11.02 -40.97
N HIS A 524 -13.25 -10.90 -40.27
CA HIS A 524 -14.54 -10.55 -40.87
C HIS A 524 -14.94 -9.15 -40.42
N ASP A 525 -14.89 -8.20 -41.35
CA ASP A 525 -15.41 -6.84 -41.13
C ASP A 525 -16.74 -6.69 -41.88
N THR A 526 -17.82 -6.42 -41.16
CA THR A 526 -19.12 -6.06 -41.75
C THR A 526 -19.45 -4.63 -41.35
N VAL A 527 -19.59 -3.75 -42.34
CA VAL A 527 -20.01 -2.36 -42.16
C VAL A 527 -21.27 -2.14 -42.98
N GLU A 528 -22.40 -1.89 -42.32
CA GLU A 528 -23.70 -1.74 -42.98
C GLU A 528 -23.83 -0.43 -43.78
N ALA A 529 -23.01 0.56 -43.45
CA ALA A 529 -22.98 1.87 -44.10
C ALA A 529 -21.59 2.14 -44.70
N ASN A 530 -20.91 3.20 -44.27
CA ASN A 530 -19.70 3.70 -44.92
C ASN A 530 -18.42 3.38 -44.12
N VAL A 531 -17.33 3.13 -44.85
CA VAL A 531 -15.95 3.13 -44.31
C VAL A 531 -15.20 4.33 -44.87
N PHE A 532 -14.57 5.10 -44.00
CA PHE A 532 -13.72 6.23 -44.38
C PHE A 532 -12.31 6.03 -43.81
N SER A 533 -11.27 6.13 -44.65
CA SER A 533 -9.87 6.00 -44.22
C SER A 533 -9.00 7.08 -44.87
N GLU A 534 -8.17 7.75 -44.06
CA GLU A 534 -7.17 8.74 -44.52
C GLU A 534 -5.79 8.32 -44.01
N PHE A 535 -4.86 8.11 -44.93
CA PHE A 535 -3.46 7.84 -44.64
C PHE A 535 -2.63 9.08 -44.99
N LYS A 536 -2.03 9.74 -43.98
CA LYS A 536 -1.38 11.05 -44.16
C LYS A 536 0.04 11.02 -44.71
N VAL A 537 0.73 9.88 -44.62
CA VAL A 537 2.13 9.75 -45.05
C VAL A 537 2.26 8.65 -46.09
N GLU A 538 2.24 7.39 -45.66
CA GLU A 538 2.41 6.24 -46.55
C GLU A 538 1.52 5.08 -46.11
N GLU A 539 1.05 4.32 -47.10
CA GLU A 539 0.41 3.03 -46.91
C GLU A 539 1.27 1.99 -47.64
N HIS A 540 1.71 0.96 -46.92
CA HIS A 540 2.38 -0.20 -47.51
C HIS A 540 1.44 -1.39 -47.40
N ARG A 541 0.89 -1.83 -48.54
CA ARG A 541 0.02 -2.99 -48.61
C ARG A 541 0.67 -4.09 -49.42
N ILE A 542 1.00 -5.19 -48.76
CA ILE A 542 1.52 -6.41 -49.40
C ILE A 542 0.45 -7.48 -49.30
N THR A 543 0.14 -8.12 -50.43
CA THR A 543 -0.78 -9.28 -50.50
C THR A 543 0.00 -10.40 -51.16
N HIS A 544 0.18 -11.52 -50.46
CA HIS A 544 1.03 -12.63 -50.91
C HIS A 544 0.37 -13.50 -51.98
N LEU A 545 -0.94 -13.70 -51.86
CA LEU A 545 -1.76 -14.44 -52.82
C LEU A 545 -2.63 -13.45 -53.62
N ASP A 546 -3.86 -13.86 -53.94
CA ASP A 546 -4.77 -13.05 -54.74
C ASP A 546 -5.27 -11.82 -53.98
N ARG A 547 -5.26 -10.69 -54.69
CA ARG A 547 -6.12 -9.55 -54.36
C ARG A 547 -7.31 -9.56 -55.34
N LYS A 548 -8.45 -10.11 -54.89
CA LYS A 548 -9.72 -10.05 -55.63
C LYS A 548 -10.47 -8.76 -55.23
N THR A 549 -10.87 -7.95 -56.20
CA THR A 549 -11.64 -6.71 -55.96
C THR A 549 -12.80 -6.66 -56.95
N GLU A 550 -14.03 -6.54 -56.45
CA GLU A 550 -15.24 -6.37 -57.26
C GLU A 550 -15.88 -5.03 -56.89
N ALA A 551 -16.02 -4.14 -57.87
CA ALA A 551 -16.81 -2.93 -57.76
C ALA A 551 -18.06 -3.10 -58.63
N ARG A 552 -19.25 -3.12 -58.01
CA ARG A 552 -20.53 -3.30 -58.73
C ARG A 552 -21.03 -2.01 -59.42
N ALA A 553 -20.49 -0.86 -59.04
CA ALA A 553 -20.78 0.46 -59.63
C ALA A 553 -19.49 1.02 -60.28
N ASP A 554 -19.14 2.28 -60.02
CA ASP A 554 -17.98 2.94 -60.60
C ASP A 554 -16.71 2.79 -59.73
N ASP A 555 -15.55 2.56 -60.36
CA ASP A 555 -14.22 2.61 -59.74
C ASP A 555 -13.43 3.82 -60.27
N HIS A 556 -13.01 4.71 -59.37
CA HIS A 556 -12.32 5.96 -59.71
C HIS A 556 -10.92 6.00 -59.06
N LEU A 557 -9.86 6.04 -59.89
CA LEU A 557 -8.47 6.13 -59.43
C LEU A 557 -7.80 7.45 -59.84
N THR A 558 -7.47 8.29 -58.85
CA THR A 558 -6.66 9.51 -59.07
C THR A 558 -5.27 9.34 -58.47
N VAL A 559 -4.22 9.46 -59.29
CA VAL A 559 -2.81 9.45 -58.84
C VAL A 559 -2.18 10.81 -59.12
N GLY A 560 -1.77 11.53 -58.06
CA GLY A 560 -1.32 12.92 -58.18
C GLY A 560 0.07 13.12 -58.81
N VAL A 561 0.92 12.09 -58.83
CA VAL A 561 2.30 12.18 -59.33
C VAL A 561 2.61 11.05 -60.32
N THR A 562 2.92 9.85 -59.83
CA THR A 562 3.32 8.73 -60.68
C THR A 562 2.63 7.45 -60.25
N GLN A 563 2.11 6.70 -61.21
CA GLN A 563 1.64 5.33 -61.01
C GLN A 563 2.65 4.37 -61.63
N HIS A 564 3.18 3.44 -60.84
CA HIS A 564 4.01 2.34 -61.34
C HIS A 564 3.22 1.04 -61.23
N VAL A 565 3.00 0.37 -62.36
CA VAL A 565 2.35 -0.94 -62.41
C VAL A 565 3.34 -1.91 -63.05
N LYS A 566 3.75 -2.93 -62.30
CA LYS A 566 4.57 -4.03 -62.80
C LYS A 566 3.77 -5.32 -62.63
N VAL A 567 3.55 -6.03 -63.73
CA VAL A 567 2.82 -7.30 -63.75
C VAL A 567 3.77 -8.41 -64.18
N GLY A 568 3.82 -9.51 -63.42
CA GLY A 568 4.80 -10.57 -63.62
C GLY A 568 4.53 -11.48 -64.84
N ALA A 569 3.26 -11.76 -65.12
CA ALA A 569 2.85 -12.69 -66.19
C ALA A 569 2.06 -12.01 -67.31
N ALA A 570 0.85 -11.52 -67.01
CA ALA A 570 -0.02 -10.88 -68.00
C ALA A 570 -0.97 -9.87 -67.34
N GLN A 571 -1.25 -8.76 -68.03
CA GLN A 571 -2.31 -7.82 -67.68
C GLN A 571 -3.45 -7.98 -68.68
N PHE A 572 -4.63 -8.38 -68.21
CA PHE A 572 -5.84 -8.49 -69.02
C PHE A 572 -6.77 -7.30 -68.73
N VAL A 573 -7.20 -6.58 -69.77
CA VAL A 573 -8.14 -5.47 -69.65
C VAL A 573 -9.25 -5.67 -70.68
N GLU A 574 -10.47 -5.83 -70.21
CA GLU A 574 -11.68 -5.90 -71.03
C GLU A 574 -12.59 -4.72 -70.67
N ALA A 575 -13.05 -3.97 -71.67
CA ALA A 575 -14.01 -2.89 -71.48
C ALA A 575 -15.14 -3.04 -72.49
N GLY A 576 -16.38 -2.90 -72.04
CA GLY A 576 -17.56 -3.08 -72.91
C GLY A 576 -17.73 -2.00 -73.98
N GLN A 577 -17.15 -0.80 -73.80
CA GLN A 577 -17.33 0.34 -74.72
C GLN A 577 -16.00 0.94 -75.22
N GLU A 578 -15.11 1.38 -74.31
CA GLU A 578 -13.89 2.12 -74.68
C GLU A 578 -12.74 1.86 -73.68
N ILE A 579 -11.50 1.77 -74.19
CA ILE A 579 -10.25 1.95 -73.43
C ILE A 579 -9.53 3.15 -74.03
N HIS A 580 -9.24 4.18 -73.22
CA HIS A 580 -8.64 5.43 -73.68
C HIS A 580 -7.36 5.75 -72.89
N TYR A 581 -6.20 5.75 -73.56
CA TYR A 581 -4.93 6.24 -73.00
C TYR A 581 -4.62 7.64 -73.55
N HIS A 582 -4.54 8.64 -72.67
CA HIS A 582 -4.19 10.02 -73.03
C HIS A 582 -2.98 10.49 -72.21
N ALA A 583 -1.93 11.00 -72.89
CA ALA A 583 -0.79 11.67 -72.26
C ALA A 583 -0.53 13.02 -72.96
N GLY A 584 -0.25 14.07 -72.18
CA GLY A 584 -0.09 15.43 -72.71
C GLY A 584 1.15 15.66 -73.57
N ASP A 585 2.16 14.78 -73.49
CA ASP A 585 3.42 14.90 -74.24
C ASP A 585 3.72 13.62 -75.04
N LYS A 586 3.90 12.48 -74.35
CA LYS A 586 4.34 11.22 -74.98
C LYS A 586 3.63 10.00 -74.40
N VAL A 587 3.15 9.11 -75.28
CA VAL A 587 2.82 7.72 -74.96
C VAL A 587 3.88 6.83 -75.63
N VAL A 588 4.47 5.89 -74.88
CA VAL A 588 5.43 4.91 -75.38
C VAL A 588 4.89 3.52 -75.11
N VAL A 589 4.78 2.70 -76.16
CA VAL A 589 4.42 1.28 -76.05
C VAL A 589 5.57 0.48 -76.64
N GLU A 590 6.28 -0.24 -75.79
CA GLU A 590 7.42 -1.09 -76.16
C GLU A 590 7.06 -2.55 -75.91
N ALA A 591 7.32 -3.40 -76.89
CA ALA A 591 7.14 -4.85 -76.76
C ALA A 591 8.44 -5.54 -77.17
N GLY A 592 8.86 -6.56 -76.40
CA GLY A 592 10.15 -7.23 -76.62
C GLY A 592 10.19 -8.11 -77.87
N MET A 593 9.12 -8.83 -78.17
CA MET A 593 9.07 -9.77 -79.30
C MET A 593 8.09 -9.35 -80.38
N GLU A 594 6.89 -8.91 -79.99
CA GLU A 594 5.80 -8.61 -80.91
C GLU A 594 4.87 -7.54 -80.32
N LEU A 595 4.53 -6.51 -81.11
CA LEU A 595 3.42 -5.60 -80.86
C LEU A 595 2.39 -5.77 -81.99
N THR A 596 1.14 -6.10 -81.66
CA THR A 596 0.09 -6.33 -82.65
C THR A 596 -1.17 -5.53 -82.31
N ALA A 597 -1.69 -4.76 -83.26
CA ALA A 597 -2.99 -4.11 -83.20
C ALA A 597 -3.92 -4.70 -84.27
N LYS A 598 -5.13 -5.14 -83.90
CA LYS A 598 -6.12 -5.75 -84.81
C LYS A 598 -7.46 -5.03 -84.71
N ALA A 599 -8.11 -4.78 -85.84
CA ALA A 599 -9.47 -4.26 -85.89
C ALA A 599 -10.16 -4.67 -87.19
N GLY A 600 -11.41 -5.18 -87.12
CA GLY A 600 -12.25 -5.43 -88.29
C GLY A 600 -11.61 -6.30 -89.39
N GLY A 601 -10.76 -7.27 -89.03
CA GLY A 601 -10.04 -8.14 -89.98
C GLY A 601 -8.73 -7.56 -90.53
N SER A 602 -8.40 -6.29 -90.23
CA SER A 602 -7.09 -5.68 -90.53
C SER A 602 -6.16 -5.75 -89.33
N PHE A 603 -4.84 -5.73 -89.57
CA PHE A 603 -3.85 -5.68 -88.50
C PHE A 603 -2.57 -4.93 -88.85
N VAL A 604 -1.91 -4.44 -87.80
CA VAL A 604 -0.52 -3.98 -87.81
C VAL A 604 0.24 -4.82 -86.80
N LYS A 605 1.32 -5.45 -87.23
CA LYS A 605 2.20 -6.25 -86.39
C LYS A 605 3.65 -5.75 -86.55
N VAL A 606 4.33 -5.55 -85.43
CA VAL A 606 5.74 -5.17 -85.35
C VAL A 606 6.48 -6.28 -84.61
N ASP A 607 7.49 -6.87 -85.23
CA ASP A 607 8.36 -7.89 -84.62
C ASP A 607 9.82 -7.74 -85.09
N ALA A 608 10.70 -8.66 -84.69
CA ALA A 608 12.11 -8.64 -85.07
C ALA A 608 12.37 -8.74 -86.59
N GLY A 609 11.38 -9.17 -87.38
CA GLY A 609 11.45 -9.23 -88.84
C GLY A 609 11.00 -7.96 -89.56
N GLY A 610 10.36 -7.01 -88.85
CA GLY A 610 9.94 -5.71 -89.39
C GLY A 610 8.48 -5.36 -89.08
N VAL A 611 7.92 -4.43 -89.87
CA VAL A 611 6.51 -3.99 -89.75
C VAL A 611 5.66 -4.65 -90.82
N THR A 612 4.71 -5.49 -90.40
CA THR A 612 3.72 -6.12 -91.28
C THR A 612 2.39 -5.38 -91.15
N ILE A 613 1.86 -4.90 -92.28
CA ILE A 613 0.54 -4.24 -92.36
C ILE A 613 -0.32 -5.05 -93.33
N SER A 614 -1.50 -5.47 -92.88
CA SER A 614 -2.45 -6.23 -93.70
C SER A 614 -3.87 -5.71 -93.52
N GLY A 615 -4.53 -5.39 -94.62
CA GLY A 615 -5.90 -4.90 -94.67
C GLY A 615 -6.40 -4.84 -96.11
N ALA A 616 -7.73 -4.77 -96.29
CA ALA A 616 -8.34 -4.74 -97.63
C ALA A 616 -7.97 -3.47 -98.42
N ASP A 617 -7.68 -2.37 -97.72
CA ASP A 617 -7.23 -1.10 -98.29
C ASP A 617 -6.27 -0.40 -97.28
N VAL A 618 -5.03 -0.10 -97.68
CA VAL A 618 -4.00 0.49 -96.80
C VAL A 618 -3.71 1.92 -97.25
N LYS A 619 -4.25 2.89 -96.51
CA LYS A 619 -4.16 4.32 -96.84
C LYS A 619 -2.98 4.98 -96.12
N ILE A 620 -1.91 5.25 -96.86
CA ILE A 620 -0.74 5.98 -96.37
C ILE A 620 -0.82 7.43 -96.87
N ASN A 621 -0.80 8.41 -95.94
CA ASN A 621 -0.87 9.85 -96.24
C ASN A 621 -2.15 10.33 -96.99
N SER A 622 -3.27 9.60 -96.89
CA SER A 622 -4.51 9.88 -97.66
C SER A 622 -5.64 10.62 -96.90
N GLY A 623 -5.32 11.54 -95.99
CA GLY A 623 -6.26 12.56 -95.48
C GLY A 623 -7.49 12.08 -94.69
N GLY A 624 -7.30 11.29 -93.62
CA GLY A 624 -8.36 10.95 -92.65
C GLY A 624 -8.25 11.75 -91.34
N ALA A 625 -9.35 11.85 -90.58
CA ALA A 625 -9.37 12.42 -89.23
C ALA A 625 -9.28 11.29 -88.17
N PRO A 626 -8.56 11.50 -87.05
CA PRO A 626 -8.49 10.52 -85.96
C PRO A 626 -9.82 10.43 -85.19
N GLY A 627 -10.06 9.29 -84.53
CA GLY A 627 -11.15 9.17 -83.54
C GLY A 627 -10.88 10.06 -82.31
N VAL A 628 -11.94 10.45 -81.60
CA VAL A 628 -11.88 11.28 -80.37
C VAL A 628 -12.40 10.44 -79.20
N GLY A 629 -11.61 10.31 -78.14
CA GLY A 629 -12.01 9.58 -76.92
C GLY A 629 -12.87 10.42 -75.96
N THR A 630 -13.59 9.75 -75.05
CA THR A 630 -14.69 10.36 -74.25
C THR A 630 -14.25 11.33 -73.12
N GLY A 631 -12.95 11.43 -72.81
CA GLY A 631 -12.40 12.31 -71.76
C GLY A 631 -12.60 11.77 -70.31
N ILE A 632 -11.91 12.36 -69.33
CA ILE A 632 -11.92 11.89 -67.92
C ILE A 632 -13.02 12.62 -67.11
N GLN A 633 -13.84 11.88 -66.35
CA GLN A 633 -14.82 12.39 -65.38
C GLN A 633 -14.60 11.73 -64.00
N ILE A 634 -13.66 12.25 -63.20
CA ILE A 634 -13.31 11.67 -61.89
C ILE A 634 -14.09 12.32 -60.74
N LEU A 635 -14.53 11.53 -59.76
CA LEU A 635 -15.08 12.02 -58.50
C LEU A 635 -13.98 12.13 -57.43
N THR A 636 -13.99 13.19 -56.63
CA THR A 636 -13.01 13.39 -55.55
C THR A 636 -13.39 12.63 -54.28
N PRO A 637 -12.43 12.00 -53.58
CA PRO A 637 -12.72 11.31 -52.33
C PRO A 637 -13.17 12.28 -51.22
N LEU A 638 -14.06 11.81 -50.35
CA LEU A 638 -14.46 12.52 -49.13
C LEU A 638 -13.42 12.27 -48.02
N ILE A 639 -13.01 13.31 -47.32
CA ILE A 639 -12.03 13.21 -46.22
C ILE A 639 -12.77 12.78 -44.95
N PRO A 640 -12.29 11.78 -44.19
CA PRO A 640 -12.86 11.41 -42.89
C PRO A 640 -12.89 12.62 -41.95
N GLY A 641 -13.97 12.74 -41.16
CA GLY A 641 -14.03 13.74 -40.10
C GLY A 641 -12.94 13.50 -39.06
N ALA A 642 -12.46 14.57 -38.42
CA ALA A 642 -11.52 14.45 -37.31
C ALA A 642 -12.15 13.64 -36.17
N ALA A 643 -11.39 12.71 -35.59
CA ALA A 643 -11.77 12.06 -34.34
C ALA A 643 -12.04 13.12 -33.27
N ALA A 644 -13.05 12.90 -32.44
CA ALA A 644 -13.41 13.87 -31.44
C ALA A 644 -12.26 14.04 -30.43
N ALA A 645 -11.78 15.28 -30.26
CA ALA A 645 -10.72 15.56 -29.30
C ALA A 645 -11.26 15.30 -27.88
N ALA A 646 -10.74 14.26 -27.23
CA ALA A 646 -11.04 13.99 -25.83
C ALA A 646 -10.37 15.06 -24.95
N ILE A 647 -11.05 16.19 -24.75
CA ILE A 647 -10.69 17.14 -23.70
C ILE A 647 -11.33 16.63 -22.41
N ALA A 648 -10.51 16.36 -21.40
CA ALA A 648 -10.97 15.85 -20.11
C ALA A 648 -12.12 16.71 -19.55
N GLY A 649 -13.30 16.11 -19.39
CA GLY A 649 -14.42 16.71 -18.65
C GLY A 649 -15.54 17.40 -19.46
N GLN A 650 -15.59 17.31 -20.79
CA GLN A 650 -16.77 17.79 -21.56
C GLN A 650 -17.36 16.74 -22.51
N LEU A 651 -18.70 16.71 -22.60
CA LEU A 651 -19.47 15.89 -23.55
C LEU A 651 -19.14 16.26 -25.00
N LEU A 652 -18.78 15.25 -25.79
CA LEU A 652 -18.40 15.37 -27.20
C LEU A 652 -19.56 15.92 -28.05
N SER A 653 -19.29 16.88 -28.93
CA SER A 653 -20.22 17.32 -29.97
C SER A 653 -20.02 16.50 -31.24
N ALA A 654 -21.09 15.88 -31.75
CA ALA A 654 -21.05 15.03 -32.93
C ALA A 654 -20.74 15.80 -34.23
N PRO A 655 -20.01 15.21 -35.20
CA PRO A 655 -19.81 15.79 -36.53
C PRO A 655 -21.06 15.64 -37.42
N PRO A 656 -21.19 16.43 -38.51
CA PRO A 656 -22.39 16.44 -39.35
C PRO A 656 -22.43 15.26 -40.33
N VAL A 657 -23.59 14.61 -40.46
CA VAL A 657 -23.86 13.45 -41.32
C VAL A 657 -24.53 13.87 -42.64
N GLY A 658 -24.11 13.27 -43.77
CA GLY A 658 -24.82 13.29 -45.05
C GLY A 658 -25.24 11.86 -45.47
N GLU A 659 -26.50 11.70 -45.85
CA GLU A 659 -27.21 10.44 -46.17
C GLU A 659 -26.95 9.89 -47.59
N LEU A 660 -27.02 8.55 -47.80
CA LEU A 660 -27.99 7.87 -48.71
C LEU A 660 -27.78 6.32 -48.87
N ASN A 661 -28.93 5.63 -48.79
CA ASN A 661 -29.43 4.22 -48.92
C ASN A 661 -28.76 3.10 -49.78
N ALA A 662 -28.95 1.84 -49.31
CA ALA A 662 -28.67 0.46 -49.85
C ALA A 662 -29.72 -0.06 -50.89
N PRO A 663 -29.75 -1.33 -51.48
CA PRO A 663 -29.09 -2.66 -51.21
C PRO A 663 -28.79 -3.53 -52.53
N PRO A 664 -28.81 -4.90 -52.65
CA PRO A 664 -28.34 -6.09 -51.87
C PRO A 664 -27.50 -7.21 -52.61
N LEU A 665 -26.88 -8.10 -51.79
CA LEU A 665 -26.69 -9.60 -51.76
C LEU A 665 -25.95 -10.48 -52.82
N GLU A 666 -25.24 -11.48 -52.23
CA GLU A 666 -24.85 -12.87 -52.61
C GLU A 666 -23.84 -13.11 -53.78
N GLU A 667 -22.98 -14.16 -53.83
CA GLU A 667 -22.73 -15.38 -53.03
C GLU A 667 -21.27 -15.90 -53.27
N GLU A 668 -20.82 -16.82 -52.42
CA GLU A 668 -19.49 -17.45 -52.24
C GLU A 668 -18.81 -18.09 -53.47
N LEU A 669 -17.48 -18.28 -53.42
CA LEU A 669 -16.84 -19.62 -53.53
C LEU A 669 -15.28 -19.59 -53.43
N GLU A 670 -14.81 -20.71 -52.86
CA GLU A 670 -13.49 -21.14 -52.38
C GLU A 670 -12.39 -21.28 -53.46
N GLU A 671 -11.11 -21.36 -53.04
CA GLU A 671 -10.02 -22.18 -53.64
C GLU A 671 -8.68 -21.88 -52.88
N GLU A 672 -8.26 -22.79 -51.99
CA GLU A 672 -7.19 -23.83 -52.12
C GLU A 672 -5.74 -23.32 -51.90
N GLU A 673 -5.13 -23.82 -50.82
CA GLU A 673 -3.81 -23.48 -50.26
C GLU A 673 -2.67 -24.32 -50.87
N GLU A 674 -1.50 -23.71 -51.09
CA GLU A 674 -0.23 -24.42 -51.34
C GLU A 674 0.57 -24.56 -50.04
N GLU A 675 0.88 -25.80 -49.65
CA GLU A 675 1.70 -26.14 -48.47
C GLU A 675 3.17 -25.73 -48.64
N VAL A 676 3.71 -24.99 -47.66
CA VAL A 676 5.14 -24.63 -47.55
C VAL A 676 5.84 -25.64 -46.64
N GLU A 677 6.89 -26.32 -47.14
CA GLU A 677 7.71 -27.25 -46.35
C GLU A 677 8.52 -26.50 -45.27
N LEU A 678 8.34 -26.88 -43.99
CA LEU A 678 8.99 -26.26 -42.82
C LEU A 678 10.26 -27.00 -42.40
N GLU A 679 11.35 -26.28 -42.11
CA GLU A 679 12.63 -26.84 -41.67
C GLU A 679 12.89 -26.72 -40.16
N ASP A 680 13.33 -27.82 -39.54
CA ASP A 680 13.62 -27.87 -38.10
C ASP A 680 15.06 -27.41 -37.74
N ILE A 681 15.21 -26.62 -36.67
CA ILE A 681 16.48 -26.06 -36.18
C ILE A 681 16.68 -26.25 -34.67
N THR A 682 17.93 -26.11 -34.20
CA THR A 682 18.25 -25.92 -32.77
C THR A 682 18.36 -24.43 -32.44
N LEU A 683 17.55 -23.97 -31.50
CA LEU A 683 17.56 -22.60 -31.01
C LEU A 683 18.36 -22.50 -29.71
N ARG A 684 19.42 -21.71 -29.72
CA ARG A 684 20.22 -21.44 -28.54
C ARG A 684 19.82 -20.12 -27.89
N VAL A 685 19.64 -20.08 -26.57
CA VAL A 685 19.14 -18.90 -25.86
C VAL A 685 20.07 -18.56 -24.69
N GLY A 686 20.74 -17.42 -24.78
CA GLY A 686 21.52 -16.83 -23.72
C GLY A 686 20.63 -16.04 -22.75
N VAL A 687 20.61 -16.39 -21.46
CA VAL A 687 19.79 -15.72 -20.43
C VAL A 687 20.71 -15.10 -19.38
N PHE A 688 20.64 -13.77 -19.22
CA PHE A 688 21.59 -12.98 -18.43
C PHE A 688 20.88 -12.29 -17.26
N PHE A 689 21.12 -12.78 -16.04
CA PHE A 689 20.55 -12.24 -14.80
C PHE A 689 21.52 -11.29 -14.10
N ASP A 690 21.22 -9.99 -14.08
CA ASP A 690 22.12 -9.02 -13.48
C ASP A 690 22.07 -8.97 -11.94
N GLY A 691 23.09 -8.36 -11.34
CA GLY A 691 23.26 -8.25 -9.89
C GLY A 691 22.28 -7.29 -9.22
N THR A 692 22.20 -7.36 -7.88
CA THR A 692 21.35 -6.46 -7.08
C THR A 692 21.73 -5.00 -7.33
N GLY A 693 20.76 -4.15 -7.68
CA GLY A 693 21.03 -2.73 -7.95
C GLY A 693 21.67 -2.45 -9.32
N ASN A 694 21.95 -3.46 -10.14
CA ASN A 694 22.44 -3.28 -11.50
C ASN A 694 21.27 -3.14 -12.50
N ASN A 695 21.41 -2.25 -13.47
CA ASN A 695 20.46 -2.07 -14.56
C ASN A 695 21.17 -1.43 -15.76
N ARG A 696 21.31 -2.20 -16.85
CA ARG A 696 22.02 -1.76 -18.07
C ARG A 696 21.50 -0.43 -18.61
N ASN A 697 20.18 -0.29 -18.76
CA ASN A 697 19.57 0.91 -19.33
C ASN A 697 19.79 2.16 -18.46
N ASN A 698 19.69 2.03 -17.14
CA ASN A 698 19.91 3.14 -16.21
C ASN A 698 21.38 3.58 -16.19
N SER A 699 22.31 2.62 -16.14
CA SER A 699 23.76 2.89 -16.20
C SER A 699 24.18 3.56 -17.52
N GLU A 700 23.61 3.14 -18.65
CA GLU A 700 23.88 3.75 -19.96
C GLU A 700 23.37 5.20 -20.04
N ARG A 701 22.18 5.49 -19.50
CA ARG A 701 21.58 6.84 -19.51
C ARG A 701 22.45 7.88 -18.79
N VAL A 702 23.07 7.51 -17.68
CA VAL A 702 23.85 8.43 -16.82
C VAL A 702 25.35 8.35 -17.05
N PHE A 703 25.81 7.62 -18.07
CA PHE A 703 27.23 7.44 -18.37
C PHE A 703 28.00 8.77 -18.46
N GLY A 704 27.39 9.78 -19.12
CA GLY A 704 27.99 11.12 -19.25
C GLY A 704 28.22 11.85 -17.92
N CYS A 705 27.55 11.43 -16.84
CA CYS A 705 27.61 12.07 -15.54
C CYS A 705 28.82 11.71 -14.69
N PHE A 706 29.54 10.65 -15.02
CA PHE A 706 30.75 10.25 -14.29
C PHE A 706 31.91 9.88 -15.22
N ALA A 707 31.81 10.24 -16.51
CA ALA A 707 32.86 9.98 -17.47
C ALA A 707 34.20 10.57 -16.97
N PRO A 708 35.33 9.84 -17.08
CA PRO A 708 36.58 10.13 -16.36
C PRO A 708 37.19 11.53 -16.58
N ASP A 709 36.76 12.22 -17.63
CA ASP A 709 37.28 13.51 -18.10
C ASP A 709 36.26 14.66 -17.95
N VAL A 710 35.04 14.37 -17.48
CA VAL A 710 34.00 15.38 -17.28
C VAL A 710 34.19 15.99 -15.90
N ASN A 711 34.90 17.12 -15.85
CA ASN A 711 34.87 17.99 -14.68
C ASN A 711 33.47 18.60 -14.59
N LEU A 712 32.56 17.96 -13.83
CA LEU A 712 31.17 18.40 -13.70
C LEU A 712 31.04 19.85 -13.22
N GLU A 713 32.04 20.43 -12.55
CA GLU A 713 32.03 21.85 -12.18
C GLU A 713 32.21 22.77 -13.41
N GLU A 714 32.96 22.33 -14.43
CA GLU A 714 33.28 23.05 -15.67
C GLU A 714 32.40 22.60 -16.87
N ALA A 715 31.56 21.58 -16.69
CA ALA A 715 30.64 21.10 -17.73
C ALA A 715 29.52 22.11 -18.03
N ALA A 716 28.96 22.04 -19.25
CA ALA A 716 27.82 22.87 -19.66
C ALA A 716 26.64 22.70 -18.70
N GLU A 717 25.88 23.79 -18.48
CA GLU A 717 24.78 23.84 -17.50
C GLU A 717 23.78 22.68 -17.67
N ASP A 718 23.45 22.33 -18.91
CA ASP A 718 22.50 21.27 -19.24
C ASP A 718 22.98 19.89 -18.78
N ILE A 719 24.29 19.62 -18.85
CA ILE A 719 24.89 18.36 -18.37
C ILE A 719 24.85 18.33 -16.84
N ARG A 720 25.13 19.47 -16.17
CA ARG A 720 25.06 19.56 -14.71
C ARG A 720 23.64 19.35 -14.19
N GLN A 721 22.64 19.92 -14.86
CA GLN A 721 21.24 19.72 -14.51
C GLN A 721 20.80 18.28 -14.73
N PHE A 722 21.15 17.67 -15.87
CA PHE A 722 20.88 16.26 -16.15
C PHE A 722 21.47 15.34 -15.06
N CYS A 723 22.72 15.55 -14.67
CA CYS A 723 23.39 14.73 -13.66
C CYS A 723 22.87 14.97 -12.24
N ALA A 724 22.50 16.22 -11.91
CA ALA A 724 21.89 16.55 -10.63
C ALA A 724 20.49 15.90 -10.46
N VAL A 725 19.69 15.84 -11.53
CA VAL A 725 18.37 15.16 -11.52
C VAL A 725 18.52 13.68 -11.15
N HIS A 726 19.60 13.04 -11.59
CA HIS A 726 19.88 11.64 -11.27
C HIS A 726 20.72 11.44 -10.00
N GLY A 727 20.95 12.49 -9.20
CA GLY A 727 21.52 12.39 -7.85
C GLY A 727 23.04 12.42 -7.76
N TYR A 728 23.73 12.82 -8.83
CA TYR A 728 25.17 13.09 -8.80
C TYR A 728 25.46 14.46 -8.19
N ASP A 729 26.41 14.53 -7.25
CA ASP A 729 26.68 15.73 -6.45
C ASP A 729 27.83 16.61 -6.96
N GLY A 730 28.49 16.21 -8.06
CA GLY A 730 29.65 16.89 -8.63
C GLY A 730 30.93 16.79 -7.80
N LYS A 731 30.91 16.12 -6.63
CA LYS A 731 32.02 16.02 -5.66
C LYS A 731 32.63 14.60 -5.59
N GLY A 732 32.37 13.82 -6.64
CA GLY A 732 32.82 12.43 -6.79
C GLY A 732 31.99 11.41 -6.01
N SER A 733 30.78 11.76 -5.55
CA SER A 733 29.84 10.79 -4.96
C SER A 733 28.75 10.44 -5.97
N SER A 734 28.50 9.15 -6.19
CA SER A 734 27.35 8.67 -6.97
C SER A 734 26.09 8.54 -6.10
N PRO A 735 24.90 8.54 -6.71
CA PRO A 735 23.65 8.23 -6.02
C PRO A 735 23.66 6.77 -5.50
N ASP A 736 22.94 6.54 -4.41
CA ASP A 736 22.80 5.23 -3.76
C ASP A 736 21.58 4.48 -4.36
N ASN A 737 21.58 4.30 -5.68
CA ASN A 737 20.55 3.64 -6.48
C ASN A 737 21.15 3.08 -7.80
N SER A 738 20.33 2.51 -8.68
CA SER A 738 20.77 1.88 -9.94
C SER A 738 21.43 2.84 -10.93
N TYR A 739 21.17 4.15 -10.82
CA TYR A 739 21.87 5.18 -11.61
C TYR A 739 23.28 5.46 -11.11
N GLY A 740 23.68 4.94 -9.95
CA GLY A 740 25.01 5.17 -9.37
C GLY A 740 26.08 4.15 -9.75
N ASN A 741 25.71 3.13 -10.53
CA ASN A 741 26.56 2.00 -10.91
C ASN A 741 26.97 2.06 -12.40
N ASP A 742 28.16 1.58 -12.73
CA ASP A 742 28.58 1.30 -14.12
C ASP A 742 27.96 -0.04 -14.61
N LEU A 743 28.18 -0.39 -15.88
CA LEU A 743 27.79 -1.69 -16.43
C LEU A 743 28.47 -2.86 -15.69
N SER A 744 27.68 -3.90 -15.39
CA SER A 744 28.19 -5.16 -14.88
C SER A 744 28.84 -6.00 -15.98
N ASN A 745 29.63 -6.99 -15.59
CA ASN A 745 30.19 -7.96 -16.52
C ASN A 745 29.10 -8.85 -17.15
N VAL A 746 27.97 -9.07 -16.49
CA VAL A 746 26.83 -9.80 -17.07
C VAL A 746 26.20 -9.01 -18.21
N ALA A 747 26.01 -7.69 -18.03
CA ALA A 747 25.55 -6.81 -19.11
C ALA A 747 26.54 -6.77 -20.28
N ARG A 748 27.85 -6.69 -20.00
CA ARG A 748 28.90 -6.74 -21.04
C ARG A 748 28.92 -8.07 -21.80
N LEU A 749 28.68 -9.19 -21.12
CA LEU A 749 28.56 -10.50 -21.77
C LEU A 749 27.31 -10.56 -22.66
N TYR A 750 26.17 -10.05 -22.18
CA TYR A 750 24.96 -9.94 -22.99
C TYR A 750 25.21 -9.18 -24.31
N ASP A 751 25.93 -8.06 -24.24
CA ASP A 751 26.26 -7.27 -25.44
C ASP A 751 27.12 -8.05 -26.45
N LEU A 752 27.98 -8.97 -25.98
CA LEU A 752 28.82 -9.83 -26.82
C LEU A 752 28.12 -11.09 -27.34
N TYR A 753 26.97 -11.49 -26.79
CA TYR A 753 26.28 -12.71 -27.21
C TYR A 753 25.67 -12.53 -28.60
N GLU A 754 25.91 -13.48 -29.50
CA GLU A 754 25.38 -13.45 -30.85
C GLU A 754 23.85 -13.52 -30.86
N ASP A 755 23.21 -12.61 -31.60
CA ASP A 755 21.75 -12.44 -31.60
C ASP A 755 21.20 -12.44 -33.03
N HIS A 756 20.39 -13.45 -33.33
CA HIS A 756 19.73 -13.66 -34.61
C HIS A 756 18.24 -13.32 -34.58
N SER A 757 17.74 -12.71 -33.49
CA SER A 757 16.32 -12.37 -33.35
C SER A 757 15.77 -11.52 -34.50
N ASN A 758 16.56 -10.60 -35.04
CA ASN A 758 16.12 -9.66 -36.09
C ASN A 758 16.84 -9.86 -37.44
N ILE A 759 17.35 -11.07 -37.71
CA ILE A 759 18.12 -11.37 -38.92
C ILE A 759 17.57 -12.65 -39.58
N ALA A 760 17.31 -12.58 -40.88
CA ALA A 760 16.92 -13.75 -41.68
C ALA A 760 18.09 -14.73 -41.84
N ARG A 761 17.80 -16.02 -41.68
CA ARG A 761 18.77 -17.11 -41.75
C ARG A 761 18.71 -17.78 -43.12
N PRO A 762 19.83 -18.32 -43.60
CA PRO A 762 19.83 -19.19 -44.78
C PRO A 762 18.87 -20.38 -44.62
N ILE A 763 18.26 -20.80 -45.73
CA ILE A 763 17.32 -21.95 -45.77
C ILE A 763 17.96 -23.22 -45.22
N ASP A 764 19.27 -23.44 -45.34
CA ASP A 764 19.95 -24.62 -44.81
C ASP A 764 20.44 -24.49 -43.36
N ALA A 765 20.20 -23.34 -42.71
CA ALA A 765 20.65 -23.08 -41.34
C ALA A 765 20.01 -24.07 -40.35
N LYS A 766 20.87 -24.75 -39.58
CA LYS A 766 20.46 -25.74 -38.55
C LYS A 766 20.49 -25.19 -37.13
N THR A 767 21.07 -24.01 -36.92
CA THR A 767 21.15 -23.36 -35.60
C THR A 767 20.90 -21.86 -35.68
N ALA A 768 20.28 -21.31 -34.64
CA ALA A 768 20.15 -19.88 -34.39
C ALA A 768 20.40 -19.56 -32.91
N SER A 769 20.75 -18.32 -32.60
CA SER A 769 21.13 -17.85 -31.26
C SER A 769 20.31 -16.62 -30.91
N LEU A 770 19.75 -16.57 -29.70
CA LEU A 770 19.01 -15.43 -29.16
C LEU A 770 19.58 -15.06 -27.80
N ARG A 771 19.42 -13.81 -27.38
CA ARG A 771 19.84 -13.34 -26.05
C ARG A 771 18.71 -12.62 -25.34
N VAL A 772 18.67 -12.77 -24.02
CA VAL A 772 17.70 -12.14 -23.13
C VAL A 772 18.42 -11.57 -21.92
N TYR A 773 18.22 -10.28 -21.67
CA TYR A 773 18.74 -9.60 -20.49
C TYR A 773 17.62 -9.41 -19.46
N VAL A 774 17.92 -9.75 -18.21
CA VAL A 774 17.00 -9.63 -17.07
C VAL A 774 17.58 -8.60 -16.11
N ASP A 775 16.82 -7.52 -15.85
CA ASP A 775 17.20 -6.44 -14.95
C ASP A 775 17.58 -6.96 -13.56
N GLY A 776 18.51 -6.27 -12.90
CA GLY A 776 19.00 -6.65 -11.59
C GLY A 776 17.92 -6.68 -10.51
N ILE A 777 18.19 -7.43 -9.45
CA ILE A 777 17.28 -7.53 -8.30
C ILE A 777 17.09 -6.13 -7.69
N GLY A 778 15.83 -5.73 -7.55
CA GLY A 778 15.41 -4.44 -6.99
C GLY A 778 15.60 -3.21 -7.87
N THR A 779 15.82 -3.37 -9.19
CA THR A 779 15.84 -2.27 -10.16
C THR A 779 14.73 -2.43 -11.20
N SER A 780 14.45 -1.43 -12.03
CA SER A 780 13.62 -1.59 -13.21
C SER A 780 13.96 -0.55 -14.26
N SER A 781 13.92 -0.94 -15.53
CA SER A 781 14.08 -0.03 -16.66
C SER A 781 12.86 0.88 -16.89
N THR A 782 11.70 0.54 -16.30
CA THR A 782 10.41 1.20 -16.52
C THR A 782 9.76 1.73 -15.23
N ALA A 783 10.36 1.48 -14.07
CA ALA A 783 9.85 1.86 -12.75
C ALA A 783 10.98 2.24 -11.79
N GLU A 784 10.64 2.83 -10.64
CA GLU A 784 11.63 3.16 -9.60
C GLU A 784 12.24 1.91 -8.93
N ASP A 785 13.45 2.09 -8.40
CA ASP A 785 14.18 1.07 -7.66
C ASP A 785 13.48 0.68 -6.34
N SER A 786 13.30 -0.61 -6.10
CA SER A 786 12.76 -1.13 -4.85
C SER A 786 13.86 -1.37 -3.82
N THR A 787 14.06 -0.42 -2.90
CA THR A 787 14.99 -0.59 -1.76
C THR A 787 14.67 -1.81 -0.90
N PHE A 788 13.39 -2.19 -0.79
CA PHE A 788 12.97 -3.41 -0.12
C PHE A 788 13.48 -4.67 -0.84
N SER A 789 13.30 -4.76 -2.16
CA SER A 789 13.77 -5.91 -2.95
C SER A 789 15.29 -5.97 -3.02
N GLN A 790 15.97 -4.82 -3.10
CA GLN A 790 17.44 -4.71 -3.00
C GLN A 790 17.96 -5.15 -1.63
N GLY A 791 17.25 -4.83 -0.54
CA GLY A 791 17.66 -5.25 0.81
C GLY A 791 17.41 -6.74 1.06
N THR A 792 16.26 -7.25 0.66
CA THR A 792 15.74 -8.55 1.13
C THR A 792 15.84 -9.69 0.11
N GLY A 793 15.99 -9.39 -1.18
CA GLY A 793 15.98 -10.40 -2.25
C GLY A 793 14.58 -10.96 -2.58
N ILE A 794 13.53 -10.50 -1.90
CA ILE A 794 12.12 -10.87 -2.12
C ILE A 794 11.30 -9.67 -2.60
N GLY A 795 10.05 -9.91 -3.00
CA GLY A 795 9.12 -8.86 -3.48
C GLY A 795 9.04 -8.79 -5.00
N VAL A 796 8.39 -7.75 -5.52
CA VAL A 796 8.03 -7.59 -6.94
C VAL A 796 9.22 -7.47 -7.89
N GLN A 797 10.41 -7.13 -7.38
CA GLN A 797 11.68 -7.12 -8.11
C GLN A 797 12.71 -8.07 -7.45
N GLY A 798 12.24 -9.08 -6.71
CA GLY A 798 13.06 -10.08 -6.02
C GLY A 798 13.57 -11.19 -6.94
N VAL A 799 14.35 -12.14 -6.40
CA VAL A 799 14.99 -13.22 -7.18
C VAL A 799 13.97 -14.07 -7.94
N ARG A 800 12.93 -14.56 -7.25
CA ARG A 800 11.88 -15.39 -7.88
C ARG A 800 11.12 -14.62 -8.97
N ALA A 801 10.81 -13.34 -8.73
CA ALA A 801 10.12 -12.51 -9.72
C ALA A 801 10.92 -12.36 -11.02
N ARG A 802 12.26 -12.24 -10.94
CA ARG A 802 13.13 -12.20 -12.13
C ARG A 802 13.15 -13.50 -12.90
N VAL A 803 13.06 -14.63 -12.21
CA VAL A 803 12.91 -15.94 -12.88
C VAL A 803 11.54 -16.03 -13.58
N GLU A 804 10.48 -15.56 -12.93
CA GLU A 804 9.11 -15.55 -13.48
C GLU A 804 8.92 -14.58 -14.66
N GLU A 805 9.77 -13.57 -14.81
CA GLU A 805 9.78 -12.64 -15.95
C GLU A 805 10.37 -13.26 -17.23
N THR A 806 11.27 -14.25 -17.08
CA THR A 806 12.01 -14.83 -18.21
C THR A 806 11.17 -15.41 -19.34
N PRO A 807 9.99 -16.05 -19.12
CA PRO A 807 9.20 -16.57 -20.22
C PRO A 807 8.73 -15.50 -21.20
N SER A 808 8.31 -14.34 -20.69
CA SER A 808 7.86 -13.23 -21.53
C SER A 808 8.98 -12.70 -22.42
N LEU A 809 10.17 -12.51 -21.85
CA LEU A 809 11.33 -12.01 -22.58
C LEU A 809 11.85 -13.01 -23.63
N ILE A 810 11.89 -14.30 -23.28
CA ILE A 810 12.32 -15.37 -24.20
C ILE A 810 11.28 -15.53 -25.33
N LEU A 811 9.99 -15.51 -25.03
CA LEU A 811 8.93 -15.56 -26.03
C LEU A 811 9.00 -14.38 -26.99
N GLN A 812 9.25 -13.18 -26.49
CA GLN A 812 9.43 -11.99 -27.33
C GLN A 812 10.61 -12.18 -28.30
N ALA A 813 11.75 -12.67 -27.82
CA ALA A 813 12.90 -12.95 -28.67
C ALA A 813 12.62 -14.05 -29.71
N ILE A 814 11.90 -15.11 -29.32
CA ILE A 814 11.48 -16.21 -30.21
C ILE A 814 10.49 -15.72 -31.28
N GLN A 815 9.55 -14.86 -30.91
CA GLN A 815 8.59 -14.27 -31.84
C GLN A 815 9.29 -13.40 -32.88
N SER A 816 10.19 -12.50 -32.45
CA SER A 816 11.01 -11.71 -33.37
C SER A 816 11.83 -12.61 -34.31
N PHE A 817 12.42 -13.67 -33.77
CA PHE A 817 13.14 -14.65 -34.61
C PHE A 817 12.22 -15.30 -35.65
N GLN A 818 11.03 -15.74 -35.25
CA GLN A 818 10.08 -16.42 -36.13
C GLN A 818 9.50 -15.49 -37.21
N GLU A 819 9.24 -14.22 -36.89
CA GLU A 819 8.81 -13.20 -37.86
C GLU A 819 9.82 -13.03 -39.00
N ASN A 820 11.12 -13.13 -38.68
CA ASN A 820 12.20 -13.00 -39.66
C ASN A 820 12.61 -14.34 -40.30
N ASN A 821 12.10 -15.47 -39.81
CA ASN A 821 12.47 -16.84 -40.23
C ASN A 821 11.24 -17.77 -40.24
N PRO A 822 10.19 -17.47 -41.04
CA PRO A 822 8.92 -18.19 -41.02
C PRO A 822 9.01 -19.64 -41.52
N ASP A 823 10.06 -19.97 -42.28
CA ASP A 823 10.37 -21.31 -42.80
C ASP A 823 11.00 -22.24 -41.74
N LYS A 824 11.25 -21.74 -40.52
CA LYS A 824 11.97 -22.46 -39.46
C LYS A 824 11.09 -22.85 -38.28
N ARG A 825 11.20 -24.10 -37.85
CA ARG A 825 10.64 -24.62 -36.59
C ARG A 825 11.74 -25.04 -35.64
N VAL A 826 11.50 -24.93 -34.35
CA VAL A 826 12.45 -25.23 -33.29
C VAL A 826 12.26 -26.67 -32.83
N ALA A 827 13.20 -27.54 -33.19
CA ALA A 827 13.23 -28.93 -32.74
C ALA A 827 13.98 -29.13 -31.42
N LYS A 828 14.83 -28.18 -31.03
CA LYS A 828 15.57 -28.22 -29.77
C LYS A 828 15.86 -26.82 -29.25
N ILE A 829 15.73 -26.61 -27.94
CA ILE A 829 16.17 -25.37 -27.26
C ILE A 829 17.38 -25.68 -26.38
N GLU A 830 18.46 -24.91 -26.53
CA GLU A 830 19.66 -25.02 -25.71
C GLU A 830 19.94 -23.71 -24.97
N PHE A 831 20.05 -23.75 -23.65
CA PHE A 831 20.27 -22.56 -22.83
C PHE A 831 21.73 -22.35 -22.44
N ASP A 832 22.20 -21.10 -22.49
CA ASP A 832 23.39 -20.63 -21.80
C ASP A 832 22.97 -19.61 -20.74
N ILE A 833 23.21 -19.88 -19.46
CA ILE A 833 22.66 -19.10 -18.35
C ILE A 833 23.79 -18.38 -17.62
N PHE A 834 23.65 -17.08 -17.42
CA PHE A 834 24.65 -16.24 -16.75
C PHE A 834 24.01 -15.48 -15.60
N GLY A 835 24.73 -15.35 -14.49
CA GLY A 835 24.28 -14.54 -13.37
C GLY A 835 25.42 -13.99 -12.54
N PHE A 836 25.18 -12.84 -11.90
CA PHE A 836 26.08 -12.26 -10.90
C PHE A 836 25.32 -11.98 -9.59
N SER A 837 25.92 -12.22 -8.43
CA SER A 837 25.32 -11.91 -7.12
C SER A 837 23.98 -12.64 -6.89
N ARG A 838 22.91 -11.92 -6.52
CA ARG A 838 21.53 -12.45 -6.51
C ARG A 838 21.03 -12.84 -7.90
N GLY A 839 21.56 -12.25 -8.96
CA GLY A 839 21.37 -12.73 -10.34
C GLY A 839 21.92 -14.13 -10.54
N SER A 840 23.02 -14.52 -9.87
CA SER A 840 23.49 -15.93 -9.85
C SER A 840 22.52 -16.85 -9.13
N ALA A 841 21.84 -16.38 -8.09
CA ALA A 841 20.78 -17.14 -7.42
C ALA A 841 19.56 -17.31 -8.36
N ALA A 842 19.18 -16.26 -9.10
CA ALA A 842 18.16 -16.34 -10.14
C ALA A 842 18.56 -17.29 -11.27
N ALA A 843 19.81 -17.24 -11.73
CA ALA A 843 20.35 -18.15 -12.74
C ALA A 843 20.28 -19.63 -12.31
N ARG A 844 20.63 -19.91 -11.04
CA ARG A 844 20.51 -21.26 -10.46
C ARG A 844 19.05 -21.72 -10.39
N ASP A 845 18.16 -20.85 -9.92
CA ASP A 845 16.72 -21.13 -9.82
C ASP A 845 16.08 -21.32 -11.20
N PHE A 846 16.43 -20.49 -12.18
CA PHE A 846 16.00 -20.62 -13.57
C PHE A 846 16.51 -21.91 -14.21
N ALA A 847 17.77 -22.31 -13.97
CA ALA A 847 18.28 -23.59 -14.44
C ALA A 847 17.45 -24.76 -13.90
N ASN A 848 17.11 -24.71 -12.60
CA ASN A 848 16.21 -25.69 -11.99
C ASN A 848 14.79 -25.64 -12.57
N GLU A 849 14.25 -24.45 -12.89
CA GLU A 849 12.96 -24.34 -13.58
C GLU A 849 13.00 -24.99 -14.97
N VAL A 850 14.04 -24.73 -15.77
CA VAL A 850 14.22 -25.32 -17.11
C VAL A 850 14.25 -26.86 -17.03
N LEU A 851 14.96 -27.41 -16.04
CA LEU A 851 15.10 -28.85 -15.85
C LEU A 851 13.81 -29.55 -15.39
N LYS A 852 12.76 -28.82 -15.00
CA LYS A 852 11.42 -29.40 -14.77
C LYS A 852 10.72 -29.84 -16.07
N GLY A 853 11.30 -29.54 -17.24
CA GLY A 853 10.77 -29.94 -18.53
C GLY A 853 9.36 -29.39 -18.78
N ASN A 854 8.40 -30.26 -19.06
CA ASN A 854 7.01 -29.90 -19.34
C ASN A 854 6.28 -29.22 -18.16
N GLN A 855 6.82 -29.28 -16.94
CA GLN A 855 6.28 -28.59 -15.76
C GLN A 855 6.90 -27.20 -15.54
N SER A 856 7.92 -26.84 -16.32
CA SER A 856 8.62 -25.56 -16.21
C SER A 856 7.69 -24.38 -16.50
N ILE A 857 8.03 -23.21 -15.96
CA ILE A 857 7.34 -21.96 -16.28
C ILE A 857 7.40 -21.61 -17.77
N LEU A 858 8.48 -22.01 -18.45
CA LEU A 858 8.66 -21.81 -19.89
C LEU A 858 7.77 -22.74 -20.71
N ALA A 859 7.64 -24.01 -20.34
CA ALA A 859 6.74 -24.95 -21.01
C ALA A 859 5.27 -24.55 -20.89
N LYS A 860 4.88 -23.86 -19.81
CA LYS A 860 3.54 -23.28 -19.68
C LYS A 860 3.32 -22.09 -20.62
N ALA A 861 4.35 -21.28 -20.82
CA ALA A 861 4.29 -20.09 -21.67
C ALA A 861 4.43 -20.43 -23.17
N LEU A 862 5.21 -21.46 -23.50
CA LEU A 862 5.41 -21.99 -24.85
C LEU A 862 5.01 -23.48 -24.88
N PRO A 863 3.69 -23.79 -24.89
CA PRO A 863 3.21 -25.16 -24.77
C PRO A 863 3.59 -26.03 -25.97
N MET A 864 3.57 -27.35 -25.76
CA MET A 864 3.76 -28.34 -26.84
C MET A 864 2.75 -28.07 -27.98
N GLY A 865 3.21 -28.19 -29.22
CA GLY A 865 2.40 -27.88 -30.41
C GLY A 865 2.29 -26.40 -30.74
N ALA A 866 3.05 -25.52 -30.08
CA ALA A 866 3.20 -24.13 -30.52
C ALA A 866 3.76 -24.10 -31.97
N PRO A 867 3.26 -23.25 -32.88
CA PRO A 867 3.68 -23.26 -34.29
C PRO A 867 5.18 -23.07 -34.54
N VAL A 868 5.87 -22.42 -33.60
CA VAL A 868 7.33 -22.23 -33.64
C VAL A 868 8.12 -23.48 -33.27
N LEU A 869 7.49 -24.49 -32.67
CA LEU A 869 8.13 -25.74 -32.25
C LEU A 869 7.88 -26.84 -33.30
N SER A 870 8.82 -27.76 -33.46
CA SER A 870 8.61 -28.97 -34.28
C SER A 870 7.52 -29.86 -33.66
N ASP A 871 6.83 -30.66 -34.47
CA ASP A 871 5.76 -31.57 -34.01
C ASP A 871 6.25 -32.60 -32.98
N SER A 872 7.56 -32.93 -32.99
CA SER A 872 8.19 -33.86 -32.04
C SER A 872 8.61 -33.24 -30.70
N PHE A 873 8.50 -31.92 -30.53
CA PHE A 873 9.01 -31.22 -29.35
C PHE A 873 8.10 -31.42 -28.13
N ALA A 874 8.61 -32.00 -27.05
CA ALA A 874 7.82 -32.38 -25.87
C ALA A 874 8.33 -31.80 -24.53
N TRP A 875 9.23 -30.80 -24.57
CA TRP A 875 9.89 -30.25 -23.37
C TRP A 875 10.63 -31.30 -22.53
N THR A 876 11.12 -32.36 -23.16
CA THR A 876 11.88 -33.43 -22.49
C THR A 876 13.28 -32.91 -22.12
N PRO A 877 13.64 -32.86 -20.82
CA PRO A 877 14.98 -32.42 -20.40
C PRO A 877 16.07 -33.27 -21.04
N HIS A 878 17.20 -32.62 -21.37
CA HIS A 878 18.37 -33.17 -22.07
C HIS A 878 18.15 -33.62 -23.52
N THR A 879 16.90 -33.67 -24.00
CA THR A 879 16.56 -34.05 -25.38
C THR A 879 16.07 -32.84 -26.16
N ASP A 880 14.87 -32.37 -25.84
CA ASP A 880 14.22 -31.22 -26.49
C ASP A 880 14.72 -29.91 -25.89
N VAL A 881 15.05 -29.92 -24.60
CA VAL A 881 15.58 -28.77 -23.87
C VAL A 881 16.82 -29.16 -23.07
N SER A 882 17.93 -28.47 -23.27
CA SER A 882 19.18 -28.71 -22.54
C SER A 882 19.85 -27.43 -22.10
N ILE A 883 20.68 -27.48 -21.05
CA ILE A 883 21.52 -26.36 -20.63
C ILE A 883 22.98 -26.69 -21.00
N ASN A 884 23.58 -25.87 -21.87
CA ASN A 884 24.96 -26.05 -22.30
C ASN A 884 25.93 -25.45 -21.27
N PHE A 885 25.74 -24.20 -20.88
CA PHE A 885 26.65 -23.50 -19.99
C PHE A 885 25.90 -22.77 -18.86
N ILE A 886 26.41 -22.86 -17.63
CA ILE A 886 25.99 -22.02 -16.51
C ILE A 886 27.20 -21.26 -15.96
N GLY A 887 27.21 -19.94 -16.15
CA GLY A 887 28.20 -19.02 -15.58
C GLY A 887 27.62 -18.26 -14.39
N VAL A 888 27.93 -18.70 -13.17
CA VAL A 888 27.47 -18.04 -11.94
C VAL A 888 28.62 -17.34 -11.25
N TYR A 889 28.50 -16.04 -11.05
CA TYR A 889 29.60 -15.20 -10.60
C TYR A 889 29.30 -14.71 -9.19
N ASP A 890 30.11 -15.14 -8.23
CA ASP A 890 30.02 -14.84 -6.81
C ASP A 890 28.58 -14.92 -6.24
N THR A 891 28.01 -16.13 -6.23
CA THR A 891 26.61 -16.37 -5.84
C THR A 891 26.33 -15.91 -4.41
N VAL A 892 25.55 -14.84 -4.28
CA VAL A 892 25.05 -14.31 -3.01
C VAL A 892 23.54 -14.31 -3.08
N ALA A 893 22.89 -15.35 -2.53
CA ALA A 893 21.43 -15.40 -2.51
C ALA A 893 20.86 -14.39 -1.50
N ALA A 894 21.36 -14.42 -0.27
CA ALA A 894 21.01 -13.49 0.82
C ALA A 894 19.51 -13.18 0.89
N ILE A 895 18.66 -14.22 0.86
CA ILE A 895 17.21 -14.08 0.90
C ILE A 895 16.78 -13.88 2.34
N ALA A 896 16.24 -12.71 2.65
CA ALA A 896 15.72 -12.43 3.98
C ALA A 896 14.43 -13.21 4.25
N ASN A 897 14.20 -13.54 5.53
CA ASN A 897 12.93 -14.07 6.00
C ASN A 897 12.40 -13.21 7.17
N PRO A 898 11.71 -12.10 6.87
CA PRO A 898 11.18 -11.19 7.88
C PRO A 898 10.23 -11.88 8.88
N LEU A 899 9.53 -12.94 8.47
CA LEU A 899 8.56 -13.67 9.29
C LEU A 899 9.21 -14.38 10.49
N VAL A 900 10.51 -14.69 10.42
CA VAL A 900 11.28 -15.27 11.53
C VAL A 900 12.33 -14.30 12.08
N GLY A 901 12.25 -13.02 11.70
CA GLY A 901 13.17 -11.98 12.16
C GLY A 901 14.55 -11.98 11.49
N ASP A 902 14.76 -12.75 10.41
CA ASP A 902 15.98 -12.66 9.61
C ASP A 902 15.83 -11.60 8.52
N TRP A 903 16.54 -10.49 8.68
CA TRP A 903 16.53 -9.38 7.74
C TRP A 903 17.75 -9.33 6.83
N THR A 904 18.73 -10.20 7.05
CA THR A 904 20.02 -10.16 6.35
C THR A 904 20.19 -11.29 5.34
N GLY A 905 19.49 -12.42 5.54
CA GLY A 905 19.66 -13.60 4.69
C GLY A 905 21.05 -14.22 4.76
N ASN A 906 21.86 -13.91 5.80
CA ASN A 906 23.19 -14.50 6.00
C ASN A 906 23.12 -15.94 6.54
N ASN A 907 22.25 -16.75 5.98
CA ASN A 907 22.11 -18.16 6.30
C ASN A 907 21.84 -18.97 5.02
N ALA A 908 21.85 -20.30 5.15
CA ALA A 908 21.64 -21.20 4.01
C ALA A 908 20.16 -21.31 3.59
N TYR A 909 19.22 -20.72 4.34
CA TYR A 909 17.80 -20.86 4.08
C TYR A 909 17.31 -19.82 3.06
N ASN A 910 16.94 -20.29 1.88
CA ASN A 910 16.52 -19.43 0.76
C ASN A 910 15.04 -19.69 0.41
N PRO A 911 14.09 -19.12 1.16
CA PRO A 911 12.67 -19.43 0.98
C PRO A 911 12.18 -19.04 -0.42
N GLY A 912 11.49 -19.98 -1.07
CA GLY A 912 10.84 -19.74 -2.35
C GLY A 912 11.74 -19.81 -3.58
N ILE A 913 13.04 -20.10 -3.45
CA ILE A 913 13.97 -20.32 -4.57
C ILE A 913 14.77 -21.61 -4.39
N ASN A 914 15.11 -22.29 -5.50
CA ASN A 914 15.97 -23.47 -5.52
C ASN A 914 17.30 -23.13 -6.17
N ILE A 915 18.34 -22.97 -5.37
CA ILE A 915 19.67 -22.56 -5.85
C ILE A 915 20.67 -23.73 -5.91
N HIS A 916 20.23 -24.95 -5.60
CA HIS A 916 21.04 -26.15 -5.71
C HIS A 916 21.26 -26.49 -7.18
N LEU A 917 22.52 -26.64 -7.61
CA LEU A 917 22.84 -27.16 -8.95
C LEU A 917 23.32 -28.60 -8.87
N ALA A 918 22.56 -29.50 -9.48
CA ALA A 918 22.98 -30.90 -9.63
C ALA A 918 24.22 -31.01 -10.54
N PRO A 919 25.09 -32.02 -10.38
CA PRO A 919 26.30 -32.20 -11.20
C PRO A 919 26.05 -32.28 -12.71
N ASP A 920 24.85 -32.72 -13.11
CA ASP A 920 24.38 -32.89 -14.48
C ASP A 920 23.42 -31.78 -14.94
N ALA A 921 23.25 -30.71 -14.15
CA ALA A 921 22.35 -29.61 -14.45
C ALA A 921 22.69 -28.89 -15.77
N ALA A 922 23.97 -28.87 -16.16
CA ALA A 922 24.43 -28.37 -17.44
C ALA A 922 25.67 -29.13 -17.91
N LYS A 923 25.99 -29.03 -19.20
CA LYS A 923 27.25 -29.61 -19.74
C LYS A 923 28.49 -29.00 -19.08
N LYS A 924 28.45 -27.70 -18.77
CA LYS A 924 29.50 -27.03 -17.98
C LYS A 924 28.91 -26.00 -17.03
N VAL A 925 29.31 -26.09 -15.76
CA VAL A 925 29.07 -25.05 -14.74
C VAL A 925 30.41 -24.40 -14.39
N VAL A 926 30.43 -23.07 -14.34
CA VAL A 926 31.58 -22.26 -13.94
C VAL A 926 31.15 -21.33 -12.81
N GLN A 927 31.86 -21.38 -11.68
CA GLN A 927 31.71 -20.41 -10.61
C GLN A 927 33.01 -19.64 -10.37
N LEU A 928 32.96 -18.32 -10.50
CA LEU A 928 34.05 -17.45 -10.06
C LEU A 928 33.73 -16.89 -8.67
N VAL A 929 34.70 -16.88 -7.76
CA VAL A 929 34.51 -16.47 -6.36
C VAL A 929 35.50 -15.39 -5.96
N ALA A 930 35.01 -14.35 -5.30
CA ALA A 930 35.82 -13.24 -4.81
C ALA A 930 36.60 -13.65 -3.54
N ARG A 931 37.94 -13.70 -3.63
CA ARG A 931 38.86 -14.12 -2.56
C ARG A 931 38.87 -13.15 -1.37
N ASN A 932 38.66 -11.86 -1.61
CA ASN A 932 38.89 -10.81 -0.62
C ASN A 932 37.60 -10.20 -0.05
N GLU A 933 36.43 -10.78 -0.37
CA GLU A 933 35.14 -10.41 0.20
C GLU A 933 35.04 -10.85 1.67
N ARG A 934 34.53 -9.97 2.55
CA ARG A 934 34.50 -10.18 4.01
C ARG A 934 33.22 -9.68 4.68
N ARG A 935 32.26 -9.14 3.91
CA ARG A 935 31.02 -8.59 4.44
C ARG A 935 30.11 -9.68 4.98
N TYR A 936 29.49 -9.40 6.12
CA TYR A 936 28.53 -10.28 6.77
C TYR A 936 27.30 -10.56 5.88
N ASN A 937 26.76 -9.55 5.20
CA ASN A 937 25.52 -9.71 4.42
C ASN A 937 25.74 -10.35 3.03
N PHE A 938 26.96 -10.77 2.69
CA PHE A 938 27.32 -11.30 1.37
C PHE A 938 27.75 -12.78 1.46
N ALA A 939 26.96 -13.61 2.14
CA ALA A 939 27.20 -15.04 2.25
C ALA A 939 27.34 -15.69 0.86
N LEU A 940 28.36 -16.52 0.66
CA LEU A 940 28.61 -17.23 -0.60
C LEU A 940 27.86 -18.57 -0.62
N ASN A 941 27.18 -18.89 -1.72
CA ASN A 941 26.76 -20.26 -2.03
C ASN A 941 27.81 -20.94 -2.92
N SER A 942 28.66 -21.77 -2.33
CA SER A 942 29.84 -22.39 -2.95
C SER A 942 29.49 -23.64 -3.76
N LEU A 943 30.14 -23.87 -4.91
CA LEU A 943 30.12 -25.16 -5.61
C LEU A 943 31.22 -26.13 -5.09
N GLY A 944 31.83 -25.82 -3.94
CA GLY A 944 32.91 -26.60 -3.36
C GLY A 944 34.19 -26.51 -4.19
N SER A 945 34.73 -27.67 -4.58
CA SER A 945 35.99 -27.75 -5.32
C SER A 945 35.93 -27.19 -6.75
N ALA A 946 34.74 -26.90 -7.27
CA ALA A 946 34.56 -26.28 -8.59
C ALA A 946 34.69 -24.75 -8.57
N ASP A 947 34.79 -24.12 -7.40
CA ASP A 947 34.97 -22.67 -7.28
C ASP A 947 36.34 -22.22 -7.79
N ILE A 948 36.36 -21.26 -8.70
CA ILE A 948 37.57 -20.58 -9.18
C ILE A 948 37.75 -19.30 -8.37
N VAL A 949 38.65 -19.33 -7.39
CA VAL A 949 38.85 -18.23 -6.44
C VAL A 949 39.84 -17.21 -7.00
N LEU A 950 39.38 -15.97 -7.19
CA LEU A 950 40.17 -14.88 -7.79
C LEU A 950 40.33 -13.69 -6.83
N PRO A 951 41.47 -12.97 -6.85
CA PRO A 951 41.68 -11.72 -6.11
C PRO A 951 40.53 -10.71 -6.22
N GLY A 952 40.35 -9.84 -5.24
CA GLY A 952 39.31 -8.81 -5.24
C GLY A 952 38.03 -9.20 -4.50
N VAL A 953 37.09 -8.26 -4.46
CA VAL A 953 35.81 -8.38 -3.75
C VAL A 953 34.63 -8.62 -4.70
N HIS A 954 33.43 -8.85 -4.15
CA HIS A 954 32.23 -9.22 -4.91
C HIS A 954 32.01 -8.39 -6.19
N SER A 955 32.03 -7.06 -6.08
CA SER A 955 31.79 -6.15 -7.20
C SER A 955 33.04 -5.89 -8.05
N ASP A 956 34.26 -6.22 -7.58
CA ASP A 956 35.42 -6.26 -8.48
C ASP A 956 35.22 -7.37 -9.51
N LEU A 957 34.66 -8.51 -9.07
CA LEU A 957 34.38 -9.68 -9.90
C LEU A 957 33.22 -9.47 -10.86
N GLY A 958 32.08 -9.02 -10.34
CA GLY A 958 30.87 -8.79 -11.15
C GLY A 958 30.87 -7.52 -11.97
N GLY A 959 31.74 -6.55 -11.66
CA GLY A 959 31.69 -5.21 -12.23
C GLY A 959 30.65 -4.31 -11.53
N GLY A 960 30.27 -3.22 -12.18
CA GLY A 960 29.33 -2.24 -11.64
C GLY A 960 29.96 -1.09 -10.84
N TYR A 961 31.22 -1.21 -10.43
CA TYR A 961 31.97 -0.07 -9.91
C TYR A 961 32.29 0.94 -11.01
N LEU A 962 32.18 2.22 -10.65
CA LEU A 962 32.57 3.33 -11.53
C LEU A 962 34.03 3.18 -11.98
N PRO A 963 34.38 3.56 -13.23
CA PRO A 963 35.74 3.46 -13.77
C PRO A 963 36.83 4.04 -12.84
N LYS A 964 36.52 5.17 -12.19
CA LYS A 964 37.32 5.78 -11.11
C LYS A 964 36.39 6.18 -9.97
N ALA A 965 36.63 5.68 -8.78
CA ALA A 965 35.84 5.98 -7.59
C ALA A 965 36.72 6.50 -6.45
N MET A 966 36.22 7.49 -5.71
CA MET A 966 36.84 7.94 -4.47
C MET A 966 36.25 7.14 -3.30
N GLU A 967 36.93 6.06 -2.91
CA GLU A 967 36.52 5.20 -1.81
C GLU A 967 36.66 5.96 -0.49
N ARG A 968 35.53 6.29 0.15
CA ARG A 968 35.45 6.97 1.45
C ARG A 968 34.78 6.05 2.46
N ILE A 969 35.56 5.35 3.27
CA ILE A 969 35.05 4.25 4.12
C ILE A 969 35.40 4.43 5.59
N LEU A 970 34.48 4.03 6.46
CA LEU A 970 34.67 3.89 7.89
C LEU A 970 35.11 2.45 8.19
N LEU A 971 36.38 2.25 8.56
CA LEU A 971 36.97 0.93 8.81
C LEU A 971 36.70 0.39 10.22
N SER A 972 36.21 1.25 11.13
CA SER A 972 35.74 0.84 12.46
C SER A 972 34.31 1.31 12.69
N LYS A 973 33.51 0.54 13.45
CA LYS A 973 32.14 0.91 13.80
C LYS A 973 32.10 2.31 14.44
N PRO A 974 31.28 3.26 13.94
CA PRO A 974 31.05 4.54 14.60
C PRO A 974 30.65 4.35 16.06
N ARG A 975 31.41 4.92 16.98
CA ARG A 975 31.09 4.89 18.41
C ARG A 975 30.64 6.27 18.87
N LYS A 976 29.58 6.32 19.66
CA LYS A 976 29.05 7.57 20.23
C LYS A 976 29.46 7.75 21.69
N SER A 977 29.64 8.99 22.12
CA SER A 977 29.81 9.36 23.53
C SER A 977 29.13 10.69 23.82
N PRO A 978 28.28 10.78 24.86
CA PRO A 978 27.71 12.05 25.28
C PRO A 978 28.76 12.89 26.01
N VAL A 979 28.91 14.16 25.62
CA VAL A 979 29.82 15.13 26.25
C VAL A 979 29.15 16.50 26.37
N GLU A 980 29.68 17.40 27.20
CA GLU A 980 29.24 18.80 27.23
C GLU A 980 29.54 19.48 25.89
N GLU A 981 28.72 20.44 25.46
CA GLU A 981 28.86 21.12 24.16
C GLU A 981 30.26 21.71 23.92
N ARG A 982 30.88 22.23 25.00
CA ARG A 982 32.23 22.81 25.01
C ARG A 982 33.38 21.78 24.97
N THR A 983 33.10 20.50 25.18
CA THR A 983 34.12 19.45 25.18
C THR A 983 34.65 19.22 23.77
N SER A 984 35.98 19.13 23.63
CA SER A 984 36.63 18.88 22.35
C SER A 984 36.50 17.42 21.93
N PHE A 985 36.60 17.11 20.63
CA PHE A 985 36.51 15.72 20.15
C PHE A 985 37.55 14.79 20.77
N ALA A 986 38.77 15.29 21.03
CA ALA A 986 39.88 14.51 21.58
C ALA A 986 39.63 14.01 23.02
N GLU A 987 38.78 14.70 23.78
CA GLU A 987 38.47 14.35 25.17
C GLU A 987 37.37 13.29 25.27
N ALA A 988 36.54 13.14 24.22
CA ALA A 988 35.43 12.19 24.18
C ALA A 988 35.92 10.74 24.23
N ASN A 989 35.19 9.88 24.96
CA ASN A 989 35.54 8.46 25.07
C ASN A 989 35.51 7.75 23.70
N SER A 990 34.55 8.10 22.84
CA SER A 990 34.47 7.60 21.45
C SER A 990 35.76 7.81 20.66
N TYR A 991 36.39 8.99 20.79
CA TYR A 991 37.66 9.30 20.12
C TYR A 991 38.82 8.45 20.66
N LYS A 992 38.93 8.31 21.98
CA LYS A 992 39.98 7.48 22.62
C LYS A 992 39.90 6.02 22.19
N VAL A 993 38.69 5.51 22.02
CA VAL A 993 38.47 4.15 21.51
C VAL A 993 38.79 4.06 20.02
N ALA A 994 38.42 5.05 19.22
CA ALA A 994 38.83 5.11 17.81
C ALA A 994 40.37 5.16 17.65
N GLN A 995 41.12 5.76 18.59
CA GLN A 995 42.59 5.70 18.61
C GLN A 995 43.15 4.30 18.91
N GLN A 996 42.42 3.46 19.65
CA GLN A 996 42.80 2.06 19.85
C GLN A 996 42.52 1.24 18.59
N ASP A 997 41.34 1.46 17.99
CA ASP A 997 40.98 0.85 16.71
C ASP A 997 41.94 1.24 15.58
N LEU A 998 42.42 2.49 15.55
CA LEU A 998 43.41 2.96 14.57
C LEU A 998 44.71 2.16 14.67
N ARG A 999 45.25 1.98 15.88
CA ARG A 999 46.48 1.20 16.09
C ARG A 999 46.32 -0.25 15.64
N ARG A 1000 45.20 -0.88 16.00
CA ARG A 1000 44.89 -2.25 15.59
C ARG A 1000 44.77 -2.37 14.06
N LEU A 1001 44.08 -1.42 13.42
CA LEU A 1001 43.88 -1.44 11.96
C LEU A 1001 45.15 -1.09 11.19
N GLN A 1002 46.01 -0.24 11.73
CA GLN A 1002 47.35 0.02 11.18
C GLN A 1002 48.17 -1.26 11.11
N ASP A 1003 48.14 -2.09 12.16
CA ASP A 1003 48.83 -3.38 12.17
C ASP A 1003 48.17 -4.40 11.21
N GLN A 1004 46.84 -4.51 11.22
CA GLN A 1004 46.09 -5.48 10.41
C GLN A 1004 46.13 -5.19 8.91
N LEU A 1005 46.20 -3.92 8.52
CA LEU A 1005 46.16 -3.46 7.13
C LEU A 1005 47.52 -2.92 6.65
N ALA A 1006 48.59 -3.13 7.43
CA ALA A 1006 49.95 -2.66 7.11
C ALA A 1006 50.40 -3.09 5.71
N GLN A 1007 50.06 -4.32 5.31
CA GLN A 1007 50.39 -4.87 4.00
C GLN A 1007 49.75 -4.14 2.80
N TYR A 1008 48.73 -3.32 3.03
CA TYR A 1008 48.01 -2.58 1.99
C TYR A 1008 48.44 -1.10 1.91
N ASN A 1009 49.25 -0.63 2.86
CA ASN A 1009 49.77 0.74 2.90
C ASN A 1009 48.69 1.83 2.73
N LEU A 1010 47.56 1.68 3.42
CA LEU A 1010 46.41 2.59 3.36
C LEU A 1010 46.63 3.82 4.23
N SER A 1011 46.16 4.98 3.76
CA SER A 1011 46.08 6.19 4.60
C SER A 1011 44.90 6.06 5.56
N LEU A 1012 45.18 6.06 6.87
CA LEU A 1012 44.19 5.90 7.93
C LEU A 1012 44.13 7.15 8.80
N GLU A 1013 42.93 7.66 9.05
CA GLU A 1013 42.68 8.82 9.90
C GLU A 1013 41.49 8.59 10.84
N ILE A 1014 41.32 9.43 11.87
CA ILE A 1014 40.14 9.40 12.73
C ILE A 1014 39.18 10.48 12.28
N ARG A 1015 38.01 10.08 11.79
CA ARG A 1015 36.93 10.99 11.44
C ARG A 1015 36.01 11.18 12.64
N THR A 1016 35.63 12.44 12.87
CA THR A 1016 34.75 12.84 13.98
C THR A 1016 33.61 13.73 13.50
N TRP A 1017 32.45 13.62 14.14
CA TRP A 1017 31.30 14.51 13.92
C TRP A 1017 30.43 14.59 15.17
N GLU A 1018 29.55 15.59 15.25
CA GLU A 1018 28.70 15.84 16.41
C GLU A 1018 27.21 15.93 16.07
N VAL A 1019 26.39 15.50 17.02
CA VAL A 1019 24.93 15.67 17.00
C VAL A 1019 24.48 16.28 18.33
N PRO A 1020 23.96 17.52 18.34
CA PRO A 1020 23.52 18.18 19.57
C PRO A 1020 22.29 17.49 20.16
N PHE A 1021 22.20 17.43 21.48
CA PHE A 1021 20.99 16.99 22.19
C PHE A 1021 20.85 17.67 23.56
N ARG A 1022 19.63 17.73 24.08
CA ARG A 1022 19.38 18.26 25.44
C ARG A 1022 19.28 17.10 26.42
N SER A 1023 20.08 17.13 27.49
CA SER A 1023 19.94 16.18 28.60
C SER A 1023 18.79 16.62 29.52
N ALA A 1024 17.96 15.67 29.96
CA ALA A 1024 16.78 15.88 30.79
C ALA A 1024 17.03 15.63 32.29
N ASP A 1025 18.26 15.82 32.78
CA ASP A 1025 18.56 15.68 34.20
C ASP A 1025 18.07 16.88 35.01
N LYS A 1026 17.34 16.57 36.10
CA LYS A 1026 16.46 17.48 36.87
C LYS A 1026 17.14 18.67 37.56
N ASP A 1027 18.48 18.71 37.66
CA ASP A 1027 19.19 19.76 38.40
C ASP A 1027 20.22 20.56 37.60
N ASN A 1028 20.42 20.30 36.30
CA ASN A 1028 21.34 21.10 35.49
C ASN A 1028 21.06 20.96 33.98
N ARG A 1029 20.35 21.94 33.39
CA ARG A 1029 20.17 22.02 31.92
C ARG A 1029 21.49 22.37 31.25
N LYS A 1030 22.33 21.38 31.02
CA LYS A 1030 23.56 21.52 30.24
C LYS A 1030 23.29 21.23 28.77
N ASN A 1031 23.80 22.07 27.87
CA ASN A 1031 23.85 21.74 26.46
C ASN A 1031 24.84 20.59 26.27
N MET A 1032 24.35 19.50 25.68
CA MET A 1032 25.14 18.29 25.44
C MET A 1032 25.23 18.03 23.95
N LYS A 1033 26.24 17.25 23.56
CA LYS A 1033 26.37 16.73 22.21
C LYS A 1033 26.81 15.28 22.26
N HIS A 1034 26.37 14.50 21.28
CA HIS A 1034 26.97 13.21 20.99
C HIS A 1034 28.17 13.45 20.08
N VAL A 1035 29.35 13.01 20.51
CA VAL A 1035 30.54 12.96 19.67
C VAL A 1035 30.68 11.55 19.12
N TYR A 1036 30.71 11.44 17.79
CA TYR A 1036 30.99 10.22 17.07
C TYR A 1036 32.43 10.21 16.61
N ALA A 1037 33.09 9.05 16.68
CA ALA A 1037 34.42 8.83 16.15
C ALA A 1037 34.55 7.45 15.52
N ALA A 1038 35.27 7.37 14.40
CA ALA A 1038 35.62 6.14 13.70
C ALA A 1038 36.93 6.32 12.93
N VAL A 1039 37.67 5.23 12.72
CA VAL A 1039 38.78 5.15 11.79
C VAL A 1039 38.23 5.17 10.38
N SER A 1040 38.75 6.04 9.53
CA SER A 1040 38.39 6.14 8.12
C SER A 1040 39.60 6.03 7.21
N SER A 1041 39.34 5.67 5.96
CA SER A 1041 40.29 5.76 4.86
C SER A 1041 39.64 6.44 3.67
N GLN A 1042 40.43 7.22 2.95
CA GLN A 1042 40.04 7.83 1.68
C GLN A 1042 41.13 7.60 0.64
N ARG A 1043 40.76 7.02 -0.51
CA ARG A 1043 41.66 6.79 -1.64
C ARG A 1043 40.91 6.68 -2.96
N GLU A 1044 41.62 6.87 -4.06
CA GLU A 1044 41.10 6.58 -5.39
C GLU A 1044 41.30 5.09 -5.72
N VAL A 1045 40.26 4.44 -6.22
CA VAL A 1045 40.27 3.04 -6.68
C VAL A 1045 39.66 2.98 -8.08
N ARG A 1046 40.18 2.09 -8.93
CA ARG A 1046 39.76 1.93 -10.33
C ARG A 1046 39.08 0.58 -10.55
N SER A 1047 38.06 0.52 -11.41
CA SER A 1047 37.30 -0.72 -11.67
C SER A 1047 37.89 -1.61 -12.76
N ASP A 1048 39.04 -1.27 -13.36
CA ASP A 1048 39.65 -1.98 -14.49
C ASP A 1048 39.94 -3.47 -14.21
N LEU A 1049 40.09 -3.86 -12.94
CA LEU A 1049 40.25 -5.27 -12.56
C LEU A 1049 39.05 -6.13 -12.98
N SER A 1050 37.84 -5.55 -12.99
CA SER A 1050 36.63 -6.23 -13.48
C SER A 1050 36.73 -6.66 -14.94
N LEU A 1051 37.50 -5.95 -15.77
CA LEU A 1051 37.70 -6.26 -17.19
C LEU A 1051 38.59 -7.48 -17.42
N ILE A 1052 39.42 -7.86 -16.42
CA ILE A 1052 40.13 -9.15 -16.43
C ILE A 1052 39.13 -10.28 -16.24
N TYR A 1053 38.20 -10.14 -15.30
CA TYR A 1053 37.18 -11.16 -15.04
C TYR A 1053 36.20 -11.29 -16.18
N PHE A 1054 35.79 -10.18 -16.79
CA PHE A 1054 35.00 -10.20 -18.02
C PHE A 1054 35.64 -11.08 -19.11
N ARG A 1055 36.95 -10.92 -19.36
CA ARG A 1055 37.70 -11.77 -20.29
C ARG A 1055 37.69 -13.23 -19.86
N ILE A 1056 37.93 -13.52 -18.58
CA ILE A 1056 37.90 -14.90 -18.04
C ILE A 1056 36.52 -15.54 -18.21
N MET A 1057 35.45 -14.82 -17.88
CA MET A 1057 34.06 -15.28 -18.02
C MET A 1057 33.75 -15.63 -19.48
N ARG A 1058 34.12 -14.76 -20.43
CA ARG A 1058 33.95 -14.97 -21.87
C ARG A 1058 34.74 -16.17 -22.36
N GLU A 1059 36.03 -16.25 -22.06
CA GLU A 1059 36.89 -17.33 -22.56
C GLU A 1059 36.44 -18.71 -22.05
N LEU A 1060 36.10 -18.83 -20.76
CA LEU A 1060 35.60 -20.08 -20.21
C LEU A 1060 34.28 -20.54 -20.87
N ALA A 1061 33.42 -19.58 -21.25
CA ALA A 1061 32.18 -19.87 -21.96
C ALA A 1061 32.43 -20.27 -23.42
N VAL A 1062 33.29 -19.54 -24.14
CA VAL A 1062 33.63 -19.83 -25.54
C VAL A 1062 34.34 -21.18 -25.70
N GLU A 1063 35.23 -21.55 -24.78
CA GLU A 1063 35.84 -22.89 -24.72
C GLU A 1063 34.79 -24.02 -24.60
N ASN A 1064 33.59 -23.71 -24.11
CA ASN A 1064 32.47 -24.64 -23.96
C ASN A 1064 31.35 -24.38 -24.99
N GLY A 1065 31.67 -23.69 -26.07
CA GLY A 1065 30.81 -23.55 -27.24
C GLY A 1065 29.75 -22.46 -27.15
N VAL A 1066 29.82 -21.53 -26.19
CA VAL A 1066 28.92 -20.37 -26.12
C VAL A 1066 29.26 -19.36 -27.23
N PRO A 1067 28.26 -18.81 -27.97
CA PRO A 1067 28.50 -17.94 -29.13
C PRO A 1067 28.75 -16.48 -28.73
N PHE A 1068 29.88 -16.21 -28.06
CA PHE A 1068 30.31 -14.83 -27.78
C PHE A 1068 31.24 -14.29 -28.86
N GLY A 1069 31.01 -13.03 -29.27
CA GLY A 1069 31.91 -12.26 -30.12
C GLY A 1069 33.28 -11.99 -29.49
N GLU A 1070 34.17 -11.34 -30.25
CA GLU A 1070 35.47 -10.88 -29.77
C GLU A 1070 35.35 -9.57 -28.97
N ILE A 1071 36.27 -9.36 -28.03
CA ILE A 1071 36.35 -8.11 -27.27
C ILE A 1071 37.15 -7.10 -28.11
N ASP A 1072 36.54 -5.96 -28.43
CA ASP A 1072 37.24 -4.88 -29.11
C ASP A 1072 38.25 -4.20 -28.16
N GLU A 1073 39.53 -4.52 -28.33
CA GLU A 1073 40.64 -3.92 -27.57
C GLU A 1073 40.90 -2.45 -27.96
N GLY A 1074 40.29 -1.95 -29.03
CA GLY A 1074 40.29 -0.54 -29.44
C GLY A 1074 39.26 0.32 -28.71
N GLU A 1075 38.23 -0.29 -28.12
CA GLU A 1075 37.20 0.38 -27.32
C GLU A 1075 37.78 0.82 -25.96
N PRO A 1076 37.87 2.13 -25.67
CA PRO A 1076 38.51 2.62 -24.44
C PRO A 1076 37.87 2.10 -23.14
N ARG A 1077 36.58 1.74 -23.17
CA ARG A 1077 35.83 1.18 -22.03
C ARG A 1077 36.19 -0.28 -21.72
N LEU A 1078 36.76 -1.00 -22.68
CA LEU A 1078 37.08 -2.44 -22.57
C LEU A 1078 38.58 -2.71 -22.53
N ALA A 1079 39.40 -1.74 -22.97
CA ALA A 1079 40.85 -1.83 -22.99
C ALA A 1079 41.46 -1.96 -21.58
N LEU A 1080 42.42 -2.89 -21.41
CA LEU A 1080 43.16 -3.04 -20.16
C LEU A 1080 44.33 -2.05 -20.06
N PRO A 1081 44.55 -1.41 -18.89
CA PRO A 1081 45.80 -0.71 -18.61
C PRO A 1081 47.02 -1.61 -18.80
N ALA A 1082 48.12 -1.04 -19.32
CA ALA A 1082 49.33 -1.80 -19.64
C ALA A 1082 49.89 -2.63 -18.46
N GLU A 1083 49.73 -2.14 -17.22
CA GLU A 1083 50.16 -2.83 -16.00
C GLU A 1083 49.27 -4.04 -15.62
N LEU A 1084 48.01 -4.08 -16.09
CA LEU A 1084 47.08 -5.19 -15.85
C LEU A 1084 47.18 -6.31 -16.91
N VAL A 1085 47.76 -6.05 -18.08
CA VAL A 1085 47.90 -7.04 -19.16
C VAL A 1085 48.69 -8.29 -18.72
N PRO A 1086 49.86 -8.20 -18.04
CA PRO A 1086 50.57 -9.38 -17.56
C PRO A 1086 49.80 -10.15 -16.49
N ILE A 1087 49.09 -9.43 -15.60
CA ILE A 1087 48.26 -10.01 -14.54
C ILE A 1087 47.08 -10.79 -15.15
N SER A 1088 46.41 -10.19 -16.15
CA SER A 1088 45.31 -10.82 -16.90
C SER A 1088 45.71 -12.19 -17.47
N LYS A 1089 46.88 -12.28 -18.12
CA LYS A 1089 47.39 -13.55 -18.68
C LYS A 1089 47.59 -14.63 -17.62
N LYS A 1090 48.14 -14.28 -16.45
CA LYS A 1090 48.37 -15.22 -15.35
C LYS A 1090 47.06 -15.72 -14.74
N MET A 1091 46.12 -14.81 -14.52
CA MET A 1091 44.81 -15.13 -13.95
C MET A 1091 43.94 -15.95 -14.91
N MET A 1092 43.99 -15.65 -16.20
CA MET A 1092 43.36 -16.45 -17.26
C MET A 1092 43.90 -17.88 -17.27
N ALA A 1093 45.23 -18.04 -17.25
CA ALA A 1093 45.86 -19.36 -17.23
C ALA A 1093 45.47 -20.17 -15.98
N TYR A 1094 45.33 -19.52 -14.83
CA TYR A 1094 44.82 -20.15 -13.61
C TYR A 1094 43.36 -20.57 -13.75
N ALA A 1095 42.48 -19.69 -14.23
CA ALA A 1095 41.05 -19.97 -14.39
C ALA A 1095 40.77 -21.10 -15.40
N GLN A 1096 41.57 -21.22 -16.47
CA GLN A 1096 41.52 -22.30 -17.44
C GLN A 1096 42.14 -23.62 -16.93
N GLY A 1097 42.66 -23.66 -15.70
CA GLY A 1097 43.33 -24.83 -15.12
C GLY A 1097 44.72 -25.12 -15.71
N LYS A 1098 45.28 -24.22 -16.53
CA LYS A 1098 46.65 -24.32 -17.09
C LYS A 1098 47.72 -24.06 -16.03
N SER A 1099 47.37 -23.39 -14.92
CA SER A 1099 48.20 -23.19 -13.73
C SER A 1099 47.46 -23.61 -12.46
N LYS A 1100 48.17 -24.15 -11.46
CA LYS A 1100 47.60 -24.53 -10.16
C LYS A 1100 47.39 -23.35 -9.21
N THR A 1101 48.05 -22.23 -9.45
CA THR A 1101 47.93 -20.99 -8.64
C THR A 1101 47.85 -19.78 -9.57
N THR A 1102 47.43 -18.63 -9.05
CA THR A 1102 47.36 -17.37 -9.80
C THR A 1102 48.74 -16.86 -10.24
N ALA A 1103 49.84 -17.36 -9.66
CA ALA A 1103 51.22 -16.99 -9.99
C ALA A 1103 51.52 -15.47 -9.93
N LEU A 1104 50.74 -14.72 -9.14
CA LEU A 1104 50.95 -13.29 -8.90
C LEU A 1104 52.15 -13.08 -7.98
N THR A 1105 53.01 -12.12 -8.31
CA THR A 1105 54.11 -11.72 -7.43
C THR A 1105 53.60 -10.85 -6.27
N PRO A 1106 54.34 -10.76 -5.15
CA PRO A 1106 53.99 -9.84 -4.08
C PRO A 1106 53.81 -8.38 -4.55
N GLN A 1107 54.59 -7.92 -5.53
CA GLN A 1107 54.46 -6.58 -6.09
C GLN A 1107 53.19 -6.41 -6.93
N GLU A 1108 52.77 -7.44 -7.67
CA GLU A 1108 51.51 -7.44 -8.42
C GLU A 1108 50.31 -7.47 -7.47
N GLU A 1109 50.36 -8.28 -6.40
CA GLU A 1109 49.33 -8.26 -5.34
C GLU A 1109 49.25 -6.88 -4.68
N GLU A 1110 50.38 -6.27 -4.28
CA GLU A 1110 50.40 -4.91 -3.73
C GLU A 1110 49.81 -3.87 -4.69
N LEU A 1111 50.13 -3.94 -5.99
CA LEU A 1111 49.58 -3.07 -7.03
C LEU A 1111 48.05 -3.20 -7.11
N LEU A 1112 47.54 -4.44 -7.17
CA LEU A 1112 46.12 -4.72 -7.21
C LEU A 1112 45.41 -4.12 -6.00
N PHE A 1113 45.93 -4.36 -4.79
CA PHE A 1113 45.33 -3.79 -3.58
C PHE A 1113 45.41 -2.28 -3.53
N LYS A 1114 46.52 -1.68 -3.95
CA LYS A 1114 46.71 -0.24 -3.88
C LYS A 1114 45.79 0.54 -4.81
N ARG A 1115 45.49 0.00 -6.01
CA ARG A 1115 44.81 0.74 -7.09
C ARG A 1115 43.47 0.17 -7.56
N TYR A 1116 43.23 -1.12 -7.40
CA TYR A 1116 42.15 -1.81 -8.12
C TYR A 1116 41.20 -2.65 -7.26
N VAL A 1117 41.64 -3.14 -6.10
CA VAL A 1117 40.78 -3.93 -5.20
C VAL A 1117 40.09 -3.00 -4.21
N HIS A 1118 38.75 -3.02 -4.19
CA HIS A 1118 37.94 -2.27 -3.23
C HIS A 1118 37.95 -2.94 -1.84
N ILE A 1119 37.73 -2.16 -0.79
CA ILE A 1119 37.60 -2.67 0.57
C ILE A 1119 36.12 -2.96 0.84
N SER A 1120 35.79 -4.25 0.79
CA SER A 1120 34.40 -4.70 0.93
C SER A 1120 33.81 -4.41 2.31
N ASP A 1121 34.53 -4.73 3.38
CA ASP A 1121 34.03 -4.63 4.74
C ASP A 1121 34.27 -3.26 5.38
N ASN A 1122 33.19 -2.51 5.59
CA ASN A 1122 33.22 -1.19 6.20
C ASN A 1122 31.92 -0.86 6.95
N TRP A 1123 31.98 0.14 7.80
CA TRP A 1123 30.89 0.60 8.67
C TRP A 1123 30.25 1.90 8.15
N ASN A 1124 30.19 2.08 6.83
CA ASN A 1124 29.35 3.12 6.26
C ASN A 1124 27.88 2.71 6.46
N ALA A 1125 27.07 3.60 7.04
CA ALA A 1125 25.65 3.36 7.20
C ALA A 1125 24.91 3.72 5.91
N ALA A 1126 23.72 3.14 5.72
CA ALA A 1126 22.77 3.60 4.72
C ALA A 1126 22.52 5.12 4.86
N LYS A 1127 22.25 5.80 3.73
CA LYS A 1127 22.10 7.26 3.65
C LYS A 1127 21.19 7.80 4.77
N SER A 1128 21.59 8.89 5.42
CA SER A 1128 20.94 9.54 6.59
C SER A 1128 20.96 8.76 7.93
N ARG A 1129 21.59 7.58 8.00
CA ARG A 1129 21.63 6.73 9.22
C ARG A 1129 23.00 6.66 9.90
N ASN A 1130 23.95 7.53 9.54
CA ASN A 1130 25.32 7.56 10.10
C ASN A 1130 25.40 7.69 11.64
N ASN A 1131 24.29 8.02 12.30
CA ASN A 1131 24.18 8.16 13.76
C ASN A 1131 23.45 6.99 14.44
N SER A 1132 23.17 5.90 13.72
CA SER A 1132 22.43 4.74 14.24
C SER A 1132 23.35 3.73 14.91
N ASP A 1133 22.91 3.14 16.02
CA ASP A 1133 23.62 2.03 16.68
C ASP A 1133 23.21 0.64 16.14
N LEU A 1134 22.17 0.58 15.30
CA LEU A 1134 21.60 -0.66 14.79
C LEU A 1134 22.52 -1.30 13.74
N ASN A 1135 22.94 -2.55 13.97
CA ASN A 1135 23.84 -3.25 13.04
C ASN A 1135 23.25 -3.41 11.63
N ILE A 1136 21.92 -3.51 11.51
CA ILE A 1136 21.20 -3.72 10.25
C ILE A 1136 21.38 -2.56 9.24
N VAL A 1137 21.70 -1.34 9.71
CA VAL A 1137 21.90 -0.19 8.80
C VAL A 1137 23.29 -0.15 8.17
N PHE A 1138 24.22 -1.00 8.63
CA PHE A 1138 25.58 -1.13 8.10
C PHE A 1138 25.65 -2.31 7.14
N ILE A 1139 25.20 -2.10 5.90
CA ILE A 1139 25.08 -3.15 4.87
C ILE A 1139 26.44 -3.81 4.59
N ASN A 1140 27.52 -3.04 4.62
CA ASN A 1140 28.88 -3.52 4.34
C ASN A 1140 29.65 -3.95 5.59
N ARG A 1141 28.99 -4.15 6.74
CA ARG A 1141 29.71 -4.49 7.98
C ARG A 1141 30.55 -5.78 7.83
N PRO A 1142 31.73 -5.85 8.46
CA PRO A 1142 32.52 -7.08 8.51
C PRO A 1142 31.77 -8.21 9.23
N ASP A 1143 32.06 -9.45 8.81
CA ASP A 1143 31.69 -10.65 9.56
C ASP A 1143 32.47 -10.74 10.89
N GLU A 1144 31.97 -11.52 11.87
CA GLU A 1144 32.49 -11.60 13.25
C GLU A 1144 33.98 -11.98 13.32
N ASN A 1145 34.47 -12.71 12.31
CA ASN A 1145 35.86 -13.15 12.21
C ASN A 1145 36.64 -12.52 11.04
N SER A 1146 36.07 -11.53 10.34
CA SER A 1146 36.61 -11.00 9.07
C SER A 1146 36.83 -12.09 8.00
N VAL A 1147 36.04 -13.15 8.06
CA VAL A 1147 35.98 -14.25 7.09
C VAL A 1147 34.55 -14.34 6.60
N ARG A 1148 34.37 -14.37 5.27
CA ARG A 1148 33.05 -14.48 4.64
C ARG A 1148 32.37 -15.79 5.02
N THR A 1149 31.09 -15.70 5.37
CA THR A 1149 30.22 -16.88 5.53
C THR A 1149 30.08 -17.62 4.19
N VAL A 1150 30.28 -18.95 4.20
CA VAL A 1150 30.15 -19.81 3.01
C VAL A 1150 29.17 -20.94 3.30
N HIS A 1151 28.19 -21.09 2.44
CA HIS A 1151 27.20 -22.16 2.44
C HIS A 1151 27.52 -23.17 1.32
N PRO A 1152 27.31 -24.47 1.57
CA PRO A 1152 27.48 -25.50 0.55
C PRO A 1152 26.41 -25.39 -0.56
N ASN A 1153 26.64 -26.09 -1.68
CA ASN A 1153 25.68 -26.25 -2.76
C ASN A 1153 24.59 -27.26 -2.36
N GLU A 1154 23.70 -26.85 -1.46
CA GLU A 1154 22.62 -27.67 -0.88
C GLU A 1154 21.24 -27.13 -1.24
#